data_AF-A0A2W6BJZ7-F1
#
_entry.id   AF-A0A2W6BJZ7-F1
#
_cell.length_a   1.000
_cell.length_b   1.000
_cell.length_c   1.000
_cell.angle_alpha   90.00
_cell.angle_beta   90.00
_cell.angle_gamma   90.00
#
_symmetry.space_group_name_H-M   'P 1'
#
loop_
_entity.id
_entity.type
_entity.pdbx_description
1 polymer ?
#
loop_
_entity_poly.entity_id
_entity_poly.type
_entity_poly.pdbx_seq_one_letter_code
_entity_poly.pdbx_strand_id
1 'polypeptide(L)'
;MGTPAPPRGLARCSIVIPVHNRSDLTRRCIDVLIEQQLEHTQLVVVDDASSDATATLLASYHDRIAVCSLASNLGFAGACNTGAAAATGELLVFLNNDTVPVDGWLAALIAYIDRNPQAAVVGAKLLWPDNVVQHAGIVFTPQGWPHPVYRGFPSDHPAVNRSRAMRAVTGACMLVRRQAFEQVGGFDTAFRNGYEDVDLCLRIGERGGEIHYCHQAVVYHLESATRALDSHDDETGQNLGLLLDRWRDRVQSDDLSRYVQDGVIELHYEGPPHPIAIKVDPCLASVAAKEADNTLPRLLNMRTRQVFELLRELRRDAPALPAEGSDGAPVVFPANGDRMFDQPVPEEKVSGDVVRVVDFLEHRIAPLALELARTEPERLNVLLSSFDTDHVFGAYMAAYQLVMRLRDAHRALRIVALDDDMTQGADTTRARIHAFEGLTGALSGVELVGMKDRSRKLAVNPADRFIATTSWSAHVAHAASRQLGRARFLHLIQEYDPIAFPNGSFQAIAQQAYALPQVAVFSSSLLRDFFADQEIGVYQGGRAAGDELSLAFENAITDVGAVTADALSRRAPRRMLVYARPQATEARNMLELAVMSLRAAIRTGVLASDFELTGVGRPGTGRGAIPLAGRTWLEMIPKQPIGRYRGLLRTHQLGLSLMHTPHPSLVPLEMAAAGMPVVTTTYATKTPARMAALSPNIIAVAPSVEAVVAGLRTAVERAASPELCAEGADVRWSRSWRETFDNPTIAALDRLLARCDER
;
A
#
# COMPACT_ATOMS: atom_id res chain seq x y z
N MET A 1 18.60 -31.45 -42.59
CA MET A 1 18.03 -32.82 -42.51
C MET A 1 16.57 -32.67 -42.12
N GLY A 2 15.69 -33.46 -42.75
CA GLY A 2 14.28 -33.14 -42.96
C GLY A 2 13.45 -32.91 -41.70
N THR A 3 12.56 -31.93 -41.79
CA THR A 3 11.46 -31.67 -40.85
C THR A 3 10.50 -32.86 -40.84
N PRO A 4 10.19 -33.47 -39.68
CA PRO A 4 9.16 -34.50 -39.62
C PRO A 4 7.80 -33.86 -39.91
N ALA A 5 7.07 -34.40 -40.89
CA ALA A 5 5.74 -33.93 -41.25
C ALA A 5 4.72 -34.45 -40.21
N PRO A 6 3.86 -33.59 -39.63
CA PRO A 6 2.84 -34.03 -38.67
C PRO A 6 1.75 -34.90 -39.33
N PRO A 7 0.98 -35.68 -38.55
CA PRO A 7 0.01 -36.63 -39.07
C PRO A 7 -1.08 -35.94 -39.88
N ARG A 8 -1.36 -36.47 -41.08
CA ARG A 8 -2.38 -35.97 -42.02
C ARG A 8 -3.80 -36.34 -41.57
N GLY A 9 -4.37 -35.48 -40.74
CA GLY A 9 -5.78 -35.13 -40.72
C GLY A 9 -5.84 -33.62 -40.48
N LEU A 10 -6.71 -32.87 -41.18
CA LEU A 10 -6.82 -31.42 -40.94
C LEU A 10 -7.17 -31.22 -39.46
N ALA A 11 -6.19 -30.78 -38.67
CA ALA A 11 -6.43 -30.42 -37.29
C ALA A 11 -7.47 -29.30 -37.31
N ARG A 12 -8.51 -29.44 -36.50
CA ARG A 12 -9.49 -28.37 -36.35
C ARG A 12 -8.92 -27.25 -35.49
N CYS A 13 -8.11 -27.62 -34.51
CA CYS A 13 -7.49 -26.72 -33.57
C CYS A 13 -5.98 -26.98 -33.48
N SER A 14 -5.19 -25.91 -33.37
CA SER A 14 -3.77 -25.98 -33.02
C SER A 14 -3.52 -25.24 -31.72
N ILE A 15 -3.05 -25.94 -30.71
CA ILE A 15 -2.60 -25.35 -29.45
C ILE A 15 -1.14 -24.94 -29.61
N VAL A 16 -0.87 -23.65 -29.46
CA VAL A 16 0.45 -23.04 -29.51
C VAL A 16 0.90 -22.74 -28.09
N ILE A 17 2.01 -23.37 -27.68
CA ILE A 17 2.58 -23.26 -26.33
C ILE A 17 3.96 -22.60 -26.44
N PRO A 18 4.10 -21.30 -26.14
CA PRO A 18 5.41 -20.67 -26.05
C PRO A 18 6.12 -21.11 -24.76
N VAL A 19 7.43 -21.40 -24.87
CA VAL A 19 8.24 -21.90 -23.76
C VAL A 19 9.56 -21.15 -23.71
N HIS A 20 9.91 -20.63 -22.53
CA HIS A 20 11.26 -20.16 -22.23
C HIS A 20 11.65 -20.64 -20.83
N ASN A 21 12.50 -21.67 -20.77
CA ASN A 21 12.87 -22.40 -19.55
C ASN A 21 11.66 -23.04 -18.82
N ARG A 22 11.89 -23.50 -17.59
CA ARG A 22 10.91 -24.18 -16.72
C ARG A 22 10.37 -25.46 -17.36
N SER A 23 11.29 -26.29 -17.82
CA SER A 23 11.03 -27.65 -18.31
C SER A 23 10.12 -28.48 -17.37
N ASP A 24 10.17 -28.24 -16.06
CA ASP A 24 9.26 -28.84 -15.08
C ASP A 24 7.78 -28.51 -15.30
N LEU A 25 7.46 -27.25 -15.60
CA LEU A 25 6.09 -26.80 -15.88
C LEU A 25 5.64 -27.22 -17.26
N THR A 26 6.51 -27.03 -18.26
CA THR A 26 6.26 -27.45 -19.65
C THR A 26 5.91 -28.93 -19.72
N ARG A 27 6.63 -29.78 -19.00
CA ARG A 27 6.33 -31.22 -18.88
C ARG A 27 4.89 -31.43 -18.39
N ARG A 28 4.52 -30.81 -17.28
CA ARG A 28 3.19 -30.95 -16.67
C ARG A 28 2.07 -30.50 -17.62
N CYS A 29 2.25 -29.38 -18.31
CA CYS A 29 1.27 -28.89 -19.27
C CYS A 29 1.10 -29.87 -20.46
N ILE A 30 2.21 -30.33 -21.04
CA ILE A 30 2.18 -31.28 -22.17
C ILE A 30 1.58 -32.63 -21.76
N ASP A 31 1.97 -33.17 -20.61
CA ASP A 31 1.47 -34.46 -20.12
C ASP A 31 -0.05 -34.43 -19.96
N VAL A 32 -0.60 -33.38 -19.32
CA VAL A 32 -2.06 -33.19 -19.16
C VAL A 32 -2.78 -33.13 -20.51
N LEU A 33 -2.23 -32.39 -21.49
CA LEU A 33 -2.82 -32.29 -22.83
C LEU A 33 -2.80 -33.62 -23.59
N ILE A 34 -1.74 -34.41 -23.44
CA ILE A 34 -1.62 -35.73 -24.05
C ILE A 34 -2.58 -36.72 -23.39
N GLU A 35 -2.70 -36.70 -22.07
CA GLU A 35 -3.61 -37.55 -21.28
C GLU A 35 -5.09 -37.29 -21.62
N GLN A 36 -5.46 -36.04 -21.91
CA GLN A 36 -6.82 -35.66 -22.32
C GLN A 36 -7.23 -36.19 -23.70
N GLN A 37 -6.29 -36.74 -24.49
CA GLN A 37 -6.56 -37.32 -25.81
C GLN A 37 -7.39 -36.42 -26.73
N LEU A 38 -7.01 -35.13 -26.81
CA LEU A 38 -7.75 -34.12 -27.56
C LEU A 38 -7.81 -34.47 -29.06
N GLU A 39 -8.98 -34.91 -29.53
CA GLU A 39 -9.18 -35.27 -30.93
C GLU A 39 -9.02 -34.08 -31.88
N HIS A 40 -8.58 -34.34 -33.11
CA HIS A 40 -8.41 -33.34 -34.17
C HIS A 40 -7.60 -32.09 -33.74
N THR A 41 -6.68 -32.26 -32.80
CA THR A 41 -5.89 -31.17 -32.22
C THR A 41 -4.41 -31.38 -32.48
N GLN A 42 -3.73 -30.32 -32.91
CA GLN A 42 -2.28 -30.28 -33.08
C GLN A 42 -1.65 -29.53 -31.91
N LEU A 43 -0.62 -30.09 -31.28
CA LEU A 43 0.21 -29.39 -30.30
C LEU A 43 1.45 -28.82 -30.98
N VAL A 44 1.64 -27.51 -30.91
CA VAL A 44 2.81 -26.79 -31.42
C VAL A 44 3.50 -26.12 -30.25
N VAL A 45 4.67 -26.63 -29.87
CA VAL A 45 5.48 -26.08 -28.77
C VAL A 45 6.62 -25.26 -29.35
N VAL A 46 6.71 -24.01 -28.95
CA VAL A 46 7.73 -23.07 -29.45
C VAL A 46 8.74 -22.83 -28.35
N ASP A 47 9.93 -23.39 -28.49
CA ASP A 47 11.06 -23.16 -27.59
C ASP A 47 11.73 -21.83 -27.96
N ASP A 48 11.48 -20.80 -27.18
CA ASP A 48 11.94 -19.43 -27.36
C ASP A 48 13.36 -19.23 -26.79
N ALA A 49 14.29 -20.06 -27.26
CA ALA A 49 15.69 -20.11 -26.86
C ALA A 49 15.91 -20.41 -25.35
N SER A 50 15.31 -21.49 -24.85
CA SER A 50 15.55 -21.98 -23.49
C SER A 50 17.01 -22.41 -23.27
N SER A 51 17.50 -22.24 -22.04
CA SER A 51 18.84 -22.63 -21.61
C SER A 51 18.84 -23.80 -20.61
N ASP A 52 17.68 -24.27 -20.17
CA ASP A 52 17.51 -25.39 -19.26
C ASP A 52 17.28 -26.73 -20.00
N ALA A 53 16.74 -27.74 -19.30
CA ALA A 53 16.46 -29.06 -19.87
C ALA A 53 15.30 -29.08 -20.90
N THR A 54 14.70 -27.94 -21.27
CA THR A 54 13.55 -27.86 -22.17
C THR A 54 13.82 -28.51 -23.53
N ALA A 55 14.94 -28.24 -24.18
CA ALA A 55 15.23 -28.86 -25.48
C ALA A 55 15.27 -30.40 -25.42
N THR A 56 15.87 -30.95 -24.35
CA THR A 56 15.91 -32.41 -24.12
C THR A 56 14.53 -32.97 -23.81
N LEU A 57 13.75 -32.25 -23.00
CA LEU A 57 12.37 -32.59 -22.71
C LEU A 57 11.52 -32.65 -23.99
N LEU A 58 11.56 -31.62 -24.83
CA LEU A 58 10.73 -31.54 -26.03
C LEU A 58 11.09 -32.63 -27.04
N ALA A 59 12.37 -33.00 -27.15
CA ALA A 59 12.80 -34.13 -27.97
C ALA A 59 12.15 -35.46 -27.53
N SER A 60 11.86 -35.63 -26.24
CA SER A 60 11.16 -36.83 -25.74
C SER A 60 9.69 -36.93 -26.17
N TYR A 61 9.10 -35.85 -26.68
CA TYR A 61 7.71 -35.82 -27.18
C TYR A 61 7.61 -35.69 -28.71
N HIS A 62 8.70 -35.83 -29.47
CA HIS A 62 8.75 -35.53 -30.91
C HIS A 62 7.67 -36.22 -31.77
N ASP A 63 7.21 -37.41 -31.39
CA ASP A 63 6.14 -38.14 -32.08
C ASP A 63 4.72 -37.63 -31.75
N ARG A 64 4.59 -36.75 -30.75
CA ARG A 64 3.32 -36.28 -30.18
C ARG A 64 3.09 -34.78 -30.33
N ILE A 65 4.16 -34.00 -30.48
CA ILE A 65 4.11 -32.54 -30.62
C ILE A 65 4.94 -32.07 -31.81
N ALA A 66 4.54 -30.96 -32.42
CA ALA A 66 5.42 -30.21 -33.32
C ALA A 66 6.27 -29.24 -32.48
N VAL A 67 7.58 -29.20 -32.71
CA VAL A 67 8.51 -28.33 -31.98
C VAL A 67 9.11 -27.29 -32.92
N CYS A 68 9.05 -26.03 -32.53
CA CYS A 68 9.75 -24.92 -33.19
C CYS A 68 10.79 -24.34 -32.23
N SER A 69 12.08 -24.55 -32.50
CA SER A 69 13.16 -23.99 -31.68
C SER A 69 13.70 -22.70 -32.29
N LEU A 70 13.67 -21.61 -31.52
CA LEU A 70 14.17 -20.30 -31.91
C LEU A 70 15.64 -20.12 -31.52
N ALA A 71 16.40 -19.42 -32.36
CA ALA A 71 17.82 -19.16 -32.12
C ALA A 71 18.08 -18.07 -31.06
N SER A 72 17.08 -17.25 -30.78
CA SER A 72 17.12 -16.15 -29.80
C SER A 72 15.73 -15.96 -29.20
N ASN A 73 15.67 -15.48 -27.95
CA ASN A 73 14.42 -15.17 -27.26
C ASN A 73 13.73 -13.97 -27.95
N LEU A 74 12.57 -14.22 -28.57
CA LEU A 74 11.73 -13.24 -29.26
C LEU A 74 10.57 -12.74 -28.39
N GLY A 75 10.43 -13.25 -27.16
CA GLY A 75 9.34 -12.96 -26.26
C GLY A 75 8.05 -13.68 -26.63
N PHE A 76 7.05 -13.55 -25.76
CA PHE A 76 5.76 -14.25 -25.91
C PHE A 76 5.10 -13.98 -27.27
N ALA A 77 5.02 -12.72 -27.70
CA ALA A 77 4.45 -12.34 -29.00
C ALA A 77 5.17 -13.03 -30.18
N GLY A 78 6.51 -13.00 -30.19
CA GLY A 78 7.32 -13.62 -31.25
C GLY A 78 7.19 -15.14 -31.28
N ALA A 79 7.22 -15.79 -30.11
CA ALA A 79 7.03 -17.23 -30.00
C ALA A 79 5.62 -17.65 -30.44
N CYS A 80 4.58 -16.96 -29.98
CA CYS A 80 3.19 -17.21 -30.38
C CYS A 80 2.98 -17.05 -31.89
N ASN A 81 3.51 -15.98 -32.49
CA ASN A 81 3.43 -15.76 -33.94
C ASN A 81 4.13 -16.87 -34.73
N THR A 82 5.30 -17.31 -34.27
CA THR A 82 6.04 -18.43 -34.89
C THR A 82 5.22 -19.72 -34.83
N GLY A 83 4.63 -20.02 -33.67
CA GLY A 83 3.79 -21.20 -33.51
C GLY A 83 2.52 -21.14 -34.34
N ALA A 84 1.87 -19.97 -34.43
CA ALA A 84 0.69 -19.76 -35.27
C ALA A 84 0.97 -19.96 -36.77
N ALA A 85 2.17 -19.59 -37.23
CA ALA A 85 2.62 -19.84 -38.60
C ALA A 85 2.88 -21.32 -38.88
N ALA A 86 3.34 -22.09 -37.89
CA ALA A 86 3.57 -23.54 -38.00
C ALA A 86 2.30 -24.38 -37.75
N ALA A 87 1.29 -23.80 -37.10
CA ALA A 87 0.01 -24.43 -36.83
C ALA A 87 -0.77 -24.66 -38.14
N THR A 88 -1.56 -25.74 -38.18
CA THR A 88 -2.39 -26.10 -39.35
C THR A 88 -3.89 -25.93 -39.12
N GLY A 89 -4.32 -25.74 -37.86
CA GLY A 89 -5.72 -25.67 -37.51
C GLY A 89 -6.39 -24.35 -37.84
N GLU A 90 -7.69 -24.39 -38.12
CA GLU A 90 -8.52 -23.20 -38.37
C GLU A 90 -8.74 -22.36 -37.11
N LEU A 91 -8.68 -23.01 -35.95
CA LEU A 91 -8.70 -22.38 -34.63
C LEU A 91 -7.31 -22.46 -34.00
N LEU A 92 -6.78 -21.32 -33.58
CA LEU A 92 -5.53 -21.22 -32.83
C LEU A 92 -5.86 -21.13 -31.35
N VAL A 93 -5.18 -21.89 -30.49
CA VAL A 93 -5.29 -21.73 -29.04
C VAL A 93 -3.93 -21.40 -28.51
N PHE A 94 -3.76 -20.20 -27.95
CA PHE A 94 -2.54 -19.83 -27.24
C PHE A 94 -2.69 -20.25 -25.79
N LEU A 95 -1.73 -21.01 -25.28
CA LEU A 95 -1.77 -21.59 -23.94
C LEU A 95 -0.37 -21.50 -23.30
N ASN A 96 -0.27 -20.89 -22.13
CA ASN A 96 1.00 -20.82 -21.42
C ASN A 96 1.47 -22.19 -20.93
N ASN A 97 2.80 -22.37 -20.83
CA ASN A 97 3.42 -23.62 -20.38
C ASN A 97 3.26 -23.91 -18.88
N ASP A 98 2.82 -22.96 -18.08
CA ASP A 98 2.56 -23.06 -16.63
C ASP A 98 1.06 -23.23 -16.30
N THR A 99 0.30 -23.78 -17.25
CA THR A 99 -1.13 -24.06 -17.10
C THR A 99 -1.41 -25.54 -16.91
N VAL A 100 -2.54 -25.83 -16.25
CA VAL A 100 -3.13 -27.16 -16.08
C VAL A 100 -4.59 -27.06 -16.51
N PRO A 101 -4.90 -27.35 -17.79
CA PRO A 101 -6.28 -27.31 -18.29
C PRO A 101 -7.14 -28.42 -17.68
N VAL A 102 -8.38 -28.10 -17.30
CA VAL A 102 -9.34 -29.09 -16.76
C VAL A 102 -10.01 -29.86 -17.90
N ASP A 103 -10.30 -31.13 -17.71
CA ASP A 103 -10.95 -31.97 -18.72
C ASP A 103 -12.19 -31.30 -19.33
N GLY A 104 -12.28 -31.33 -20.66
CA GLY A 104 -13.36 -30.69 -21.42
C GLY A 104 -13.18 -29.19 -21.71
N TRP A 105 -12.12 -28.54 -21.21
CA TRP A 105 -11.87 -27.10 -21.43
C TRP A 105 -11.86 -26.72 -22.92
N LEU A 106 -11.14 -27.48 -23.75
CA LEU A 106 -11.01 -27.19 -25.18
C LEU A 106 -12.34 -27.40 -25.90
N ALA A 107 -13.04 -28.48 -25.57
CA ALA A 107 -14.37 -28.75 -26.12
C ALA A 107 -15.36 -27.63 -25.77
N ALA A 108 -15.26 -27.05 -24.57
CA ALA A 108 -16.07 -25.91 -24.17
C ALA A 108 -15.75 -24.65 -24.99
N LEU A 109 -14.46 -24.32 -25.19
CA LEU A 109 -14.05 -23.18 -26.03
C LEU A 109 -14.54 -23.34 -27.48
N ILE A 110 -14.32 -24.52 -28.06
CA ILE A 110 -14.72 -24.85 -29.43
C ILE A 110 -16.24 -24.77 -29.58
N ALA A 111 -16.99 -25.45 -28.71
CA ALA A 111 -18.46 -25.42 -28.75
C ALA A 111 -19.01 -24.00 -28.55
N TYR A 112 -18.33 -23.17 -27.75
CA TYR A 112 -18.72 -21.79 -27.56
C TYR A 112 -18.48 -20.94 -28.81
N ILE A 113 -17.30 -21.03 -29.44
CA ILE A 113 -17.00 -20.24 -30.63
C ILE A 113 -17.83 -20.67 -31.85
N ASP A 114 -18.21 -21.96 -31.96
CA ASP A 114 -19.11 -22.43 -33.01
C ASP A 114 -20.52 -21.85 -32.86
N ARG A 115 -21.02 -21.80 -31.62
CA ARG A 115 -22.35 -21.24 -31.31
C ARG A 115 -22.39 -19.72 -31.43
N ASN A 116 -21.23 -19.07 -31.45
CA ASN A 116 -21.10 -17.62 -31.56
C ASN A 116 -20.20 -17.27 -32.76
N PRO A 117 -20.71 -17.35 -34.01
CA PRO A 117 -19.92 -17.07 -35.21
C PRO A 117 -19.22 -15.71 -35.22
N GLN A 118 -19.81 -14.72 -34.56
CA GLN A 118 -19.26 -13.37 -34.38
C GLN A 118 -18.07 -13.30 -33.40
N ALA A 119 -17.93 -14.28 -32.51
CA ALA A 119 -16.78 -14.38 -31.63
C ALA A 119 -15.54 -14.75 -32.47
N ALA A 120 -14.58 -13.84 -32.51
CA ALA A 120 -13.27 -14.03 -33.11
C ALA A 120 -12.26 -14.58 -32.09
N VAL A 121 -12.46 -14.24 -30.82
CA VAL A 121 -11.61 -14.63 -29.69
C VAL A 121 -12.49 -15.16 -28.54
N VAL A 122 -12.08 -16.26 -27.91
CA VAL A 122 -12.72 -16.80 -26.70
C VAL A 122 -11.67 -17.13 -25.64
N GLY A 123 -11.71 -16.43 -24.51
CA GLY A 123 -10.86 -16.70 -23.35
C GLY A 123 -11.48 -17.69 -22.36
N ALA A 124 -10.63 -18.44 -21.66
CA ALA A 124 -11.04 -19.38 -20.61
C ALA A 124 -11.18 -18.71 -19.23
N LYS A 125 -11.87 -19.39 -18.30
CA LYS A 125 -11.82 -19.10 -16.86
C LYS A 125 -10.50 -19.59 -16.30
N LEU A 126 -9.67 -18.63 -15.86
CA LEU A 126 -8.39 -18.98 -15.22
C LEU A 126 -8.55 -18.94 -13.70
N LEU A 127 -8.06 -19.99 -13.06
CA LEU A 127 -8.07 -20.14 -11.61
C LEU A 127 -6.65 -20.28 -11.07
N TRP A 128 -6.42 -19.77 -9.87
CA TRP A 128 -5.29 -20.22 -9.05
C TRP A 128 -5.58 -21.60 -8.45
N PRO A 129 -4.55 -22.34 -7.96
CA PRO A 129 -4.73 -23.67 -7.38
C PRO A 129 -5.74 -23.76 -6.22
N ASP A 130 -6.02 -22.64 -5.56
CA ASP A 130 -6.98 -22.49 -4.47
C ASP A 130 -8.44 -22.26 -4.96
N ASN A 131 -8.71 -22.46 -6.25
CA ASN A 131 -10.02 -22.23 -6.90
C ASN A 131 -10.51 -20.77 -6.88
N VAL A 132 -9.59 -19.83 -6.67
CA VAL A 132 -9.89 -18.40 -6.77
C VAL A 132 -9.71 -17.94 -8.23
N VAL A 133 -10.61 -17.08 -8.70
CA VAL A 133 -10.58 -16.56 -10.07
C VAL A 133 -9.38 -15.67 -10.29
N GLN A 134 -8.53 -16.02 -11.24
CA GLN A 134 -7.43 -15.19 -11.73
C GLN A 134 -7.87 -14.34 -12.93
N HIS A 135 -8.76 -14.87 -13.78
CA HIS A 135 -9.27 -14.20 -14.98
C HIS A 135 -10.68 -14.68 -15.35
N ALA A 136 -11.58 -13.73 -15.60
CA ALA A 136 -12.92 -13.96 -16.12
C ALA A 136 -13.28 -12.93 -17.23
N GLY A 137 -12.28 -12.57 -18.05
CA GLY A 137 -12.34 -11.46 -19.00
C GLY A 137 -11.67 -10.18 -18.47
N ILE A 138 -11.41 -9.23 -19.37
CA ILE A 138 -10.79 -7.94 -19.08
C ILE A 138 -11.77 -6.81 -19.38
N VAL A 139 -11.84 -5.87 -18.44
CA VAL A 139 -12.59 -4.62 -18.51
C VAL A 139 -11.62 -3.44 -18.41
N PHE A 140 -12.11 -2.25 -18.76
CA PHE A 140 -11.31 -1.03 -18.76
C PHE A 140 -11.87 0.01 -17.79
N THR A 141 -10.97 0.66 -17.04
CA THR A 141 -11.32 1.80 -16.19
C THR A 141 -11.54 3.06 -17.03
N PRO A 142 -12.14 4.14 -16.48
CA PRO A 142 -12.30 5.41 -17.19
C PRO A 142 -10.99 6.06 -17.64
N GLN A 143 -9.85 5.64 -17.09
CA GLN A 143 -8.52 6.11 -17.54
C GLN A 143 -7.91 5.22 -18.63
N GLY A 144 -8.65 4.22 -19.14
CA GLY A 144 -8.24 3.30 -20.18
C GLY A 144 -7.36 2.14 -19.69
N TRP A 145 -7.32 1.88 -18.39
CA TRP A 145 -6.46 0.83 -17.83
C TRP A 145 -7.18 -0.52 -17.89
N PRO A 146 -6.58 -1.55 -18.50
CA PRO A 146 -7.17 -2.90 -18.50
C PRO A 146 -6.94 -3.58 -17.16
N HIS A 147 -7.94 -4.31 -16.66
CA HIS A 147 -7.75 -5.27 -15.59
C HIS A 147 -8.70 -6.47 -15.72
N PRO A 148 -8.33 -7.65 -15.17
CA PRO A 148 -9.25 -8.78 -15.14
C PRO A 148 -10.44 -8.48 -14.23
N VAL A 149 -11.66 -8.66 -14.73
CA VAL A 149 -12.88 -8.53 -13.92
C VAL A 149 -13.05 -9.78 -13.05
N TYR A 150 -13.65 -9.61 -11.87
CA TYR A 150 -13.85 -10.66 -10.86
C TYR A 150 -12.59 -11.38 -10.39
N ARG A 151 -11.41 -10.82 -10.65
CA ARG A 151 -10.17 -11.37 -10.08
C ARG A 151 -10.29 -11.44 -8.57
N GLY A 152 -10.03 -12.61 -7.99
CA GLY A 152 -10.18 -12.91 -6.56
C GLY A 152 -11.54 -13.47 -6.16
N PHE A 153 -12.53 -13.58 -7.06
CA PHE A 153 -13.85 -14.10 -6.71
C PHE A 153 -13.75 -15.62 -6.55
N PRO A 154 -14.64 -16.24 -5.75
CA PRO A 154 -14.84 -17.68 -5.80
C PRO A 154 -15.18 -18.15 -7.23
N SER A 155 -14.61 -19.28 -7.66
CA SER A 155 -14.83 -19.82 -9.02
C SER A 155 -16.28 -20.20 -9.34
N ASP A 156 -17.11 -20.37 -8.31
CA ASP A 156 -18.53 -20.71 -8.39
C ASP A 156 -19.45 -19.48 -8.33
N HIS A 157 -18.89 -18.27 -8.14
CA HIS A 157 -19.68 -17.05 -8.02
C HIS A 157 -20.56 -16.80 -9.27
N PRO A 158 -21.84 -16.42 -9.13
CA PRO A 158 -22.76 -16.25 -10.26
C PRO A 158 -22.26 -15.26 -11.32
N ALA A 159 -21.66 -14.13 -10.91
CA ALA A 159 -21.09 -13.14 -11.83
C ALA A 159 -19.89 -13.69 -12.65
N VAL A 160 -19.16 -14.67 -12.11
CA VAL A 160 -18.04 -15.34 -12.78
C VAL A 160 -18.57 -16.41 -13.74
N ASN A 161 -19.58 -17.18 -13.34
CA ASN A 161 -20.15 -18.26 -14.15
C ASN A 161 -21.14 -17.78 -15.21
N ARG A 162 -20.71 -16.79 -15.99
CA ARG A 162 -21.49 -16.19 -17.08
C ARG A 162 -20.61 -15.99 -18.31
N SER A 163 -20.85 -16.79 -19.35
CA SER A 163 -20.16 -16.64 -20.64
C SER A 163 -20.78 -15.50 -21.43
N ARG A 164 -19.96 -14.63 -22.01
CA ARG A 164 -20.40 -13.35 -22.61
C ARG A 164 -19.31 -12.66 -23.42
N ALA A 165 -19.70 -11.62 -24.16
CA ALA A 165 -18.77 -10.69 -24.78
C ALA A 165 -18.05 -9.84 -23.71
N MET A 166 -16.75 -9.61 -23.94
CA MET A 166 -15.81 -8.84 -23.12
C MET A 166 -14.99 -7.92 -24.03
N ARG A 167 -14.25 -6.97 -23.45
CA ARG A 167 -13.37 -6.09 -24.25
C ARG A 167 -12.07 -6.78 -24.65
N ALA A 168 -11.52 -7.56 -23.74
CA ALA A 168 -10.33 -8.37 -23.97
C ALA A 168 -10.35 -9.64 -23.11
N VAL A 169 -9.48 -10.59 -23.44
CA VAL A 169 -9.15 -11.76 -22.63
C VAL A 169 -7.64 -11.93 -22.58
N THR A 170 -7.15 -12.76 -21.66
CA THR A 170 -5.71 -12.94 -21.50
C THR A 170 -5.14 -14.03 -22.42
N GLY A 171 -3.89 -13.83 -22.87
CA GLY A 171 -3.11 -14.75 -23.69
C GLY A 171 -2.67 -16.02 -22.96
N ALA A 172 -2.85 -16.10 -21.63
CA ALA A 172 -2.53 -17.32 -20.89
C ALA A 172 -3.38 -18.52 -21.31
N CYS A 173 -4.62 -18.28 -21.76
CA CYS A 173 -5.43 -19.27 -22.50
C CYS A 173 -6.50 -18.55 -23.33
N MET A 174 -6.29 -18.45 -24.64
CA MET A 174 -7.26 -17.87 -25.57
C MET A 174 -7.36 -18.66 -26.87
N LEU A 175 -8.58 -18.94 -27.31
CA LEU A 175 -8.89 -19.46 -28.63
C LEU A 175 -9.16 -18.29 -29.59
N VAL A 176 -8.56 -18.32 -30.77
CA VAL A 176 -8.67 -17.29 -31.81
C VAL A 176 -8.95 -17.94 -33.15
N ARG A 177 -9.89 -17.39 -33.93
CA ARG A 177 -10.05 -17.78 -35.33
C ARG A 177 -8.80 -17.38 -36.10
N ARG A 178 -8.16 -18.33 -36.81
CA ARG A 178 -6.95 -18.07 -37.61
C ARG A 178 -7.11 -16.85 -38.52
N GLN A 179 -8.24 -16.78 -39.23
CA GLN A 179 -8.51 -15.68 -40.16
C GLN A 179 -8.48 -14.31 -39.45
N ALA A 180 -9.08 -14.19 -38.25
CA ALA A 180 -9.07 -12.94 -37.50
C ALA A 180 -7.67 -12.58 -36.98
N PHE A 181 -6.91 -13.58 -36.55
CA PHE A 181 -5.51 -13.42 -36.12
C PHE A 181 -4.62 -12.91 -37.27
N GLU A 182 -4.73 -13.54 -38.45
CA GLU A 182 -3.95 -13.18 -39.64
C GLU A 182 -4.34 -11.81 -40.19
N GLN A 183 -5.62 -11.44 -40.17
CA GLN A 183 -6.12 -10.14 -40.62
C GLN A 183 -5.53 -8.94 -39.87
N VAL A 184 -5.16 -9.13 -38.60
CA VAL A 184 -4.54 -8.07 -37.80
C VAL A 184 -3.01 -8.20 -37.74
N GLY A 185 -2.43 -9.22 -38.38
CA GLY A 185 -0.98 -9.47 -38.39
C GLY A 185 -0.45 -10.19 -37.15
N GLY A 186 -1.30 -10.87 -36.38
CA GLY A 186 -0.92 -11.60 -35.16
C GLY A 186 -0.63 -10.71 -33.96
N PHE A 187 0.12 -11.21 -32.99
CA PHE A 187 0.58 -10.42 -31.84
C PHE A 187 1.60 -9.36 -32.28
N ASP A 188 1.53 -8.17 -31.71
CA ASP A 188 2.48 -7.10 -32.00
C ASP A 188 3.76 -7.30 -31.17
N THR A 189 4.88 -7.55 -31.84
CA THR A 189 6.18 -7.83 -31.19
C THR A 189 6.82 -6.58 -30.56
N ALA A 190 6.20 -5.39 -30.69
CA ALA A 190 6.59 -4.22 -29.90
C ALA A 190 6.32 -4.43 -28.40
N PHE A 191 5.36 -5.29 -28.06
CA PHE A 191 5.12 -5.73 -26.69
C PHE A 191 6.07 -6.88 -26.35
N ARG A 192 7.00 -6.67 -25.41
CA ARG A 192 8.02 -7.69 -25.09
C ARG A 192 7.48 -8.80 -24.19
N ASN A 193 6.63 -8.45 -23.23
CA ASN A 193 6.02 -9.37 -22.26
C ASN A 193 4.92 -8.64 -21.46
N GLY A 194 3.65 -8.92 -21.75
CA GLY A 194 2.48 -8.32 -21.12
C GLY A 194 1.77 -7.28 -22.01
N TYR A 195 0.42 -7.34 -22.01
CA TYR A 195 -0.53 -6.51 -22.75
C TYR A 195 -0.63 -6.72 -24.27
N GLU A 196 0.19 -7.58 -24.87
CA GLU A 196 0.07 -8.00 -26.28
C GLU A 196 -1.25 -8.72 -26.59
N ASP A 197 -1.79 -9.42 -25.61
CA ASP A 197 -3.09 -10.10 -25.65
C ASP A 197 -4.25 -9.11 -25.67
N VAL A 198 -4.18 -8.08 -24.84
CA VAL A 198 -5.14 -6.98 -24.82
C VAL A 198 -5.09 -6.20 -26.13
N ASP A 199 -3.90 -5.85 -26.62
CA ASP A 199 -3.74 -5.18 -27.90
C ASP A 199 -4.29 -6.00 -29.08
N LEU A 200 -4.00 -7.31 -29.12
CA LEU A 200 -4.54 -8.21 -30.13
C LEU A 200 -6.07 -8.22 -30.11
N CYS A 201 -6.68 -8.37 -28.93
CA CYS A 201 -8.13 -8.33 -28.76
C CYS A 201 -8.72 -7.03 -29.30
N LEU A 202 -8.12 -5.89 -28.95
CA LEU A 202 -8.62 -4.58 -29.39
C LEU A 202 -8.49 -4.41 -30.91
N ARG A 203 -7.35 -4.79 -31.53
CA ARG A 203 -7.19 -4.75 -32.99
C ARG A 203 -8.19 -5.62 -33.73
N ILE A 204 -8.50 -6.81 -33.21
CA ILE A 204 -9.54 -7.69 -33.76
C ILE A 204 -10.91 -7.03 -33.62
N GLY A 205 -11.18 -6.40 -32.48
CA GLY A 205 -12.40 -5.63 -32.22
C GLY A 205 -12.64 -4.52 -33.24
N GLU A 206 -11.59 -3.78 -33.63
CA GLU A 206 -11.70 -2.72 -34.65
C GLU A 206 -12.03 -3.24 -36.05
N ARG A 207 -11.78 -4.53 -36.30
CA ARG A 207 -12.15 -5.22 -37.54
C ARG A 207 -13.53 -5.89 -37.45
N GLY A 208 -14.26 -5.68 -36.36
CA GLY A 208 -15.62 -6.20 -36.14
C GLY A 208 -15.67 -7.60 -35.54
N GLY A 209 -14.55 -8.17 -35.10
CA GLY A 209 -14.55 -9.45 -34.38
C GLY A 209 -14.90 -9.25 -32.90
N GLU A 210 -15.82 -10.05 -32.37
CA GLU A 210 -16.17 -9.98 -30.93
C GLU A 210 -15.22 -10.83 -30.08
N ILE A 211 -14.95 -10.35 -28.87
CA ILE A 211 -14.09 -11.02 -27.89
C ILE A 211 -15.00 -11.55 -26.80
N HIS A 212 -14.92 -12.83 -26.50
CA HIS A 212 -15.81 -13.47 -25.54
C HIS A 212 -15.02 -14.18 -24.44
N TYR A 213 -15.70 -14.39 -23.33
CA TYR A 213 -15.28 -15.21 -22.21
C TYR A 213 -16.18 -16.43 -22.10
N CYS A 214 -15.60 -17.62 -21.90
CA CYS A 214 -16.31 -18.88 -21.69
C CYS A 214 -16.01 -19.44 -20.30
N HIS A 215 -16.97 -19.36 -19.38
CA HIS A 215 -16.76 -19.80 -17.99
C HIS A 215 -16.66 -21.32 -17.84
N GLN A 216 -17.18 -22.10 -18.79
CA GLN A 216 -17.11 -23.55 -18.79
C GLN A 216 -15.73 -24.08 -19.17
N ALA A 217 -14.92 -23.29 -19.87
CA ALA A 217 -13.52 -23.63 -20.15
C ALA A 217 -12.68 -23.25 -18.94
N VAL A 218 -12.29 -24.21 -18.11
CA VAL A 218 -11.55 -23.96 -16.86
C VAL A 218 -10.09 -24.38 -17.02
N VAL A 219 -9.17 -23.50 -16.67
CA VAL A 219 -7.73 -23.75 -16.71
C VAL A 219 -7.11 -23.23 -15.41
N TYR A 220 -6.33 -24.06 -14.72
CA TYR A 220 -5.51 -23.58 -13.61
C TYR A 220 -4.22 -22.99 -14.15
N HIS A 221 -3.80 -21.82 -13.64
CA HIS A 221 -2.59 -21.14 -14.10
C HIS A 221 -1.70 -20.85 -12.89
N LEU A 222 -0.51 -21.44 -12.87
CA LEU A 222 0.37 -21.54 -11.70
C LEU A 222 1.26 -20.31 -11.49
N GLU A 223 0.73 -19.13 -11.80
CA GLU A 223 1.44 -17.83 -11.91
C GLU A 223 2.30 -17.52 -10.65
N SER A 224 3.57 -17.94 -10.69
CA SER A 224 4.71 -17.63 -9.79
C SER A 224 5.97 -18.45 -10.16
N ALA A 225 5.87 -19.38 -11.12
CA ALA A 225 6.96 -20.29 -11.47
C ALA A 225 7.79 -19.83 -12.69
N THR A 226 7.20 -19.30 -13.76
CA THR A 226 7.94 -18.77 -14.93
C THR A 226 8.32 -17.30 -14.82
N ARG A 227 7.69 -16.55 -13.91
CA ARG A 227 8.10 -15.17 -13.59
C ARG A 227 9.22 -15.19 -12.54
N ALA A 228 10.46 -15.34 -13.00
CA ALA A 228 11.63 -15.11 -12.17
C ALA A 228 11.52 -13.72 -11.53
N LEU A 229 11.69 -13.68 -10.21
CA LEU A 229 11.63 -12.49 -9.35
C LEU A 229 12.78 -11.47 -9.60
N ASP A 230 13.56 -11.62 -10.67
CA ASP A 230 14.85 -10.92 -10.82
C ASP A 230 15.09 -10.22 -12.18
N SER A 231 14.10 -10.10 -13.08
CA SER A 231 14.31 -9.30 -14.31
C SER A 231 13.05 -8.61 -14.86
N HIS A 232 13.01 -7.28 -14.64
CA HIS A 232 12.37 -6.24 -15.46
C HIS A 232 10.92 -5.81 -15.12
N ASP A 233 10.77 -5.10 -13.99
CA ASP A 233 9.65 -4.15 -13.76
C ASP A 233 9.62 -2.99 -14.80
N ASP A 234 10.73 -2.75 -15.52
CA ASP A 234 10.83 -1.69 -16.55
C ASP A 234 10.03 -2.00 -17.83
N GLU A 235 9.87 -3.27 -18.21
CA GLU A 235 9.20 -3.66 -19.47
C GLU A 235 7.68 -3.62 -19.38
N THR A 236 7.10 -3.97 -18.22
CA THR A 236 5.64 -3.90 -18.00
C THR A 236 5.14 -2.45 -18.06
N GLY A 237 5.93 -1.49 -17.56
CA GLY A 237 5.63 -0.06 -17.64
C GLY A 237 5.69 0.48 -19.07
N GLN A 238 6.66 0.04 -19.87
CA GLN A 238 6.78 0.42 -21.28
C GLN A 238 5.62 -0.14 -22.12
N ASN A 239 5.28 -1.42 -21.95
CA ASN A 239 4.17 -2.07 -22.66
C ASN A 239 2.82 -1.42 -22.33
N LEU A 240 2.59 -1.08 -21.07
CA LEU A 240 1.40 -0.34 -20.66
C LEU A 240 1.37 1.08 -21.25
N GLY A 241 2.52 1.77 -21.29
CA GLY A 241 2.64 3.06 -21.97
C GLY A 241 2.23 2.96 -23.44
N LEU A 242 2.77 1.98 -24.16
CA LEU A 242 2.43 1.70 -25.56
C LEU A 242 0.94 1.39 -25.74
N LEU A 243 0.36 0.55 -24.87
CA LEU A 243 -1.06 0.21 -24.90
C LEU A 243 -1.92 1.46 -24.71
N LEU A 244 -1.63 2.27 -23.68
CA LEU A 244 -2.39 3.47 -23.39
C LEU A 244 -2.26 4.52 -24.50
N ASP A 245 -1.07 4.70 -25.07
CA ASP A 245 -0.84 5.61 -26.19
C ASP A 245 -1.67 5.21 -27.42
N ARG A 246 -1.88 3.91 -27.63
CA ARG A 246 -2.65 3.38 -28.77
C ARG A 246 -4.16 3.38 -28.52
N TRP A 247 -4.60 3.09 -27.31
CA TRP A 247 -5.98 2.67 -27.02
C TRP A 247 -6.76 3.55 -26.04
N ARG A 248 -6.10 4.38 -25.23
CA ARG A 248 -6.78 5.12 -24.14
C ARG A 248 -8.00 5.90 -24.63
N ASP A 249 -7.88 6.61 -25.74
CA ASP A 249 -8.96 7.46 -26.26
C ASP A 249 -9.93 6.70 -27.18
N ARG A 250 -9.69 5.41 -27.41
CA ARG A 250 -10.47 4.55 -28.32
C ARG A 250 -11.29 3.50 -27.58
N VAL A 251 -10.93 3.17 -26.36
CA VAL A 251 -11.61 2.17 -25.53
C VAL A 251 -12.53 2.88 -24.54
N GLN A 252 -13.79 2.46 -24.54
CA GLN A 252 -14.76 2.91 -23.54
C GLN A 252 -14.61 2.09 -22.26
N SER A 253 -14.65 2.78 -21.12
CA SER A 253 -14.75 2.13 -19.81
C SER A 253 -16.02 1.31 -19.71
N ASP A 254 -15.89 0.14 -19.08
CA ASP A 254 -17.00 -0.79 -18.89
C ASP A 254 -16.96 -1.51 -17.53
N ASP A 255 -15.95 -1.24 -16.70
CA ASP A 255 -15.75 -1.84 -15.38
C ASP A 255 -16.93 -1.62 -14.41
N LEU A 256 -17.30 -0.38 -14.10
CA LEU A 256 -18.40 -0.07 -13.17
C LEU A 256 -19.73 -0.62 -13.68
N SER A 257 -19.99 -0.41 -14.98
CA SER A 257 -21.21 -0.90 -15.63
C SER A 257 -21.34 -2.42 -15.52
N ARG A 258 -20.21 -3.13 -15.58
CA ARG A 258 -20.16 -4.59 -15.46
C ARG A 258 -20.52 -5.05 -14.06
N TYR A 259 -19.97 -4.42 -13.03
CA TYR A 259 -20.32 -4.76 -11.65
C TYR A 259 -21.80 -4.49 -11.36
N VAL A 260 -22.35 -3.40 -11.89
CA VAL A 260 -23.78 -3.08 -11.72
C VAL A 260 -24.68 -4.09 -12.43
N GLN A 261 -24.37 -4.42 -13.69
CA GLN A 261 -25.16 -5.37 -14.49
C GLN A 261 -25.22 -6.78 -13.89
N ASP A 262 -24.20 -7.18 -13.14
CA ASP A 262 -24.14 -8.51 -12.51
C ASP A 262 -24.57 -8.50 -11.04
N GLY A 263 -25.16 -7.40 -10.55
CA GLY A 263 -25.63 -7.29 -9.17
C GLY A 263 -24.50 -7.35 -8.14
N VAL A 264 -23.25 -7.19 -8.59
CA VAL A 264 -22.10 -7.02 -7.69
C VAL A 264 -22.17 -5.65 -7.04
N ILE A 265 -22.78 -4.69 -7.71
CA ILE A 265 -23.17 -3.40 -7.14
C ILE A 265 -24.64 -3.15 -7.49
N GLU A 266 -25.43 -2.75 -6.50
CA GLU A 266 -26.81 -2.33 -6.70
C GLU A 266 -26.95 -0.88 -6.23
N LEU A 267 -27.64 -0.06 -7.03
CA LEU A 267 -27.96 1.33 -6.71
C LEU A 267 -29.47 1.42 -6.48
N HIS A 268 -29.88 1.80 -5.28
CA HIS A 268 -31.27 1.95 -4.87
C HIS A 268 -31.58 3.42 -4.62
N TYR A 269 -32.66 3.94 -5.19
CA TYR A 269 -33.11 5.31 -4.91
C TYR A 269 -34.17 5.26 -3.80
N GLU A 270 -33.82 5.74 -2.60
CA GLU A 270 -34.68 5.62 -1.40
C GLU A 270 -35.47 6.90 -1.08
N GLY A 271 -35.36 7.93 -1.93
CA GLY A 271 -36.04 9.22 -1.75
C GLY A 271 -35.40 10.12 -0.68
N PRO A 272 -35.85 11.37 -0.52
CA PRO A 272 -35.30 12.28 0.50
C PRO A 272 -35.57 11.73 1.92
N PRO A 273 -34.57 11.72 2.83
CA PRO A 273 -33.29 12.43 2.81
C PRO A 273 -32.08 11.60 2.32
N HIS A 274 -32.28 10.39 1.78
CA HIS A 274 -31.23 9.48 1.33
C HIS A 274 -31.38 9.17 -0.15
N PRO A 275 -30.87 10.05 -1.05
CA PRO A 275 -31.20 9.95 -2.45
C PRO A 275 -30.67 8.68 -3.12
N ILE A 276 -29.60 8.03 -2.62
CA ILE A 276 -29.06 6.80 -3.21
C ILE A 276 -28.46 5.90 -2.11
N ALA A 277 -28.95 4.66 -2.00
CA ALA A 277 -28.32 3.57 -1.26
C ALA A 277 -27.51 2.68 -2.23
N ILE A 278 -26.29 2.33 -1.85
CA ILE A 278 -25.39 1.52 -2.68
C ILE A 278 -25.11 0.23 -1.93
N LYS A 279 -25.51 -0.89 -2.50
CA LYS A 279 -25.18 -2.22 -1.99
C LYS A 279 -24.04 -2.78 -2.82
N VAL A 280 -23.04 -3.33 -2.14
CA VAL A 280 -21.87 -3.93 -2.79
C VAL A 280 -21.77 -5.38 -2.32
N ASP A 281 -21.60 -6.30 -3.27
CA ASP A 281 -21.41 -7.71 -3.00
C ASP A 281 -20.19 -7.91 -2.10
N PRO A 282 -20.27 -8.74 -1.04
CA PRO A 282 -19.15 -9.00 -0.15
C PRO A 282 -17.91 -9.54 -0.88
N CYS A 283 -18.02 -10.23 -2.01
CA CYS A 283 -16.85 -10.66 -2.77
C CYS A 283 -16.08 -9.47 -3.36
N LEU A 284 -16.75 -8.33 -3.60
CA LEU A 284 -16.11 -7.07 -3.98
C LEU A 284 -15.66 -6.27 -2.74
N ALA A 285 -16.42 -6.31 -1.63
CA ALA A 285 -16.23 -5.46 -0.44
C ALA A 285 -15.61 -6.10 0.82
N SER A 286 -15.48 -7.42 0.92
CA SER A 286 -15.14 -8.10 2.17
C SER A 286 -13.64 -8.28 2.41
N VAL A 287 -13.28 -8.01 3.66
CA VAL A 287 -12.09 -8.48 4.38
C VAL A 287 -12.55 -8.97 5.75
N ALA A 288 -12.23 -10.22 6.12
CA ALA A 288 -12.06 -10.69 7.50
C ALA A 288 -11.31 -12.05 7.53
N ALA A 289 -10.36 -12.19 8.45
CA ALA A 289 -9.17 -13.06 8.43
C ALA A 289 -9.33 -14.49 9.00
N LYS A 290 -8.48 -15.43 8.55
CA LYS A 290 -7.57 -16.28 9.38
C LYS A 290 -6.75 -17.24 8.51
N GLU A 291 -5.45 -17.32 8.81
CA GLU A 291 -4.46 -18.37 8.46
C GLU A 291 -4.67 -19.18 7.16
N ALA A 292 -3.97 -18.80 6.09
CA ALA A 292 -3.18 -19.69 5.21
C ALA A 292 -2.75 -18.94 3.93
N ASP A 293 -1.47 -19.12 3.57
CA ASP A 293 -0.81 -18.81 2.29
C ASP A 293 -0.63 -17.34 1.83
N ASN A 294 0.55 -17.13 1.22
CA ASN A 294 1.08 -15.89 0.63
C ASN A 294 0.21 -15.25 -0.48
N THR A 295 -0.94 -15.84 -0.80
CA THR A 295 -1.88 -15.40 -1.85
C THR A 295 -2.94 -14.44 -1.28
N LEU A 296 -3.35 -14.64 -0.03
CA LEU A 296 -4.44 -13.89 0.59
C LEU A 296 -4.13 -12.39 0.77
N PRO A 297 -2.94 -11.95 1.24
CA PRO A 297 -2.62 -10.51 1.36
C PRO A 297 -2.64 -9.75 0.03
N ARG A 298 -2.31 -10.43 -1.08
CA ARG A 298 -2.37 -9.86 -2.44
C ARG A 298 -3.81 -9.66 -2.90
N LEU A 299 -4.66 -10.66 -2.70
CA LEU A 299 -6.10 -10.58 -2.97
C LEU A 299 -6.77 -9.48 -2.15
N LEU A 300 -6.44 -9.40 -0.85
CA LEU A 300 -6.97 -8.39 0.07
C LEU A 300 -6.62 -6.95 -0.34
N ASN A 301 -5.39 -6.71 -0.80
CA ASN A 301 -4.95 -5.39 -1.28
C ASN A 301 -5.65 -4.99 -2.59
N MET A 302 -5.88 -5.95 -3.49
CA MET A 302 -6.62 -5.69 -4.74
C MET A 302 -8.08 -5.35 -4.47
N ARG A 303 -8.74 -6.05 -3.53
CA ARG A 303 -10.15 -5.80 -3.17
C ARG A 303 -10.38 -4.43 -2.58
N THR A 304 -9.53 -4.07 -1.62
CA THR A 304 -9.57 -2.74 -1.00
C THR A 304 -9.43 -1.65 -2.07
N ARG A 305 -8.51 -1.81 -3.03
CA ARG A 305 -8.34 -0.84 -4.12
C ARG A 305 -9.55 -0.75 -5.05
N GLN A 306 -10.12 -1.88 -5.46
CA GLN A 306 -11.30 -1.92 -6.33
C GLN A 306 -12.49 -1.19 -5.70
N VAL A 307 -12.73 -1.37 -4.40
CA VAL A 307 -13.78 -0.64 -3.67
C VAL A 307 -13.48 0.86 -3.61
N PHE A 308 -12.24 1.25 -3.31
CA PHE A 308 -11.87 2.66 -3.21
C PHE A 308 -11.88 3.41 -4.55
N GLU A 309 -11.48 2.76 -5.64
CA GLU A 309 -11.55 3.32 -7.00
C GLU A 309 -13.02 3.55 -7.39
N LEU A 310 -13.87 2.57 -7.09
CA LEU A 310 -15.30 2.63 -7.36
C LEU A 310 -16.02 3.74 -6.57
N LEU A 311 -15.73 3.87 -5.27
CA LEU A 311 -16.28 4.94 -4.43
C LEU A 311 -15.82 6.34 -4.91
N ARG A 312 -14.62 6.45 -5.51
CA ARG A 312 -14.12 7.69 -6.08
C ARG A 312 -14.83 8.07 -7.38
N GLU A 313 -15.25 7.09 -8.18
CA GLU A 313 -15.92 7.29 -9.46
C GLU A 313 -17.39 7.66 -9.30
N LEU A 314 -18.12 7.00 -8.39
CA LEU A 314 -19.51 7.34 -8.04
C LEU A 314 -19.67 8.81 -7.58
N ARG A 315 -18.60 9.40 -7.02
CA ARG A 315 -18.58 10.81 -6.61
C ARG A 315 -18.40 11.79 -7.77
N ARG A 316 -17.88 11.35 -8.92
CA ARG A 316 -17.64 12.22 -10.10
C ARG A 316 -18.89 12.40 -10.97
N ASP A 317 -19.75 11.39 -11.02
CA ASP A 317 -20.96 11.40 -11.86
C ASP A 317 -22.24 11.80 -11.10
N ALA A 318 -22.12 12.20 -9.83
CA ALA A 318 -23.25 12.71 -9.05
C ALA A 318 -23.74 14.05 -9.65
N PRO A 319 -25.00 14.16 -10.13
CA PRO A 319 -25.52 15.43 -10.64
C PRO A 319 -25.53 16.49 -9.55
N ALA A 320 -25.21 17.74 -9.91
CA ALA A 320 -25.28 18.87 -9.00
C ALA A 320 -26.70 19.00 -8.43
N LEU A 321 -26.82 19.02 -7.10
CA LEU A 321 -28.08 19.29 -6.42
C LEU A 321 -28.61 20.66 -6.84
N PRO A 322 -29.91 20.80 -7.15
CA PRO A 322 -30.49 22.10 -7.48
C PRO A 322 -30.42 23.03 -6.27
N ALA A 323 -30.10 24.30 -6.53
CA ALA A 323 -30.10 25.34 -5.52
C ALA A 323 -31.51 25.52 -4.94
N GLU A 324 -31.63 25.41 -3.62
CA GLU A 324 -32.89 25.63 -2.90
C GLU A 324 -33.37 27.07 -3.10
N GLY A 325 -34.57 27.19 -3.68
CA GLY A 325 -35.37 28.40 -3.68
C GLY A 325 -36.18 28.51 -2.39
N SER A 326 -36.28 29.74 -1.92
CA SER A 326 -37.07 30.23 -0.79
C SER A 326 -38.52 29.76 -0.78
N ASP A 327 -38.99 29.25 0.36
CA ASP A 327 -40.15 29.76 1.12
C ASP A 327 -40.73 28.68 2.06
N GLY A 328 -40.99 29.04 3.32
CA GLY A 328 -42.08 28.41 4.07
C GLY A 328 -41.79 27.89 5.49
N ALA A 329 -41.95 28.80 6.46
CA ALA A 329 -42.44 28.61 7.83
C ALA A 329 -41.55 27.91 8.90
N PRO A 330 -41.52 28.44 10.14
CA PRO A 330 -40.78 27.84 11.25
C PRO A 330 -41.54 26.63 11.81
N VAL A 331 -40.86 25.49 11.91
CA VAL A 331 -41.39 24.31 12.61
C VAL A 331 -41.30 24.55 14.11
N VAL A 332 -42.45 24.64 14.76
CA VAL A 332 -42.62 24.71 16.22
C VAL A 332 -42.56 23.28 16.78
N PHE A 333 -41.69 23.04 17.77
CA PHE A 333 -41.68 21.77 18.52
C PHE A 333 -42.66 21.85 19.69
N PRO A 334 -43.60 20.90 19.86
CA PRO A 334 -44.42 20.84 21.06
C PRO A 334 -43.59 20.33 22.25
N ALA A 335 -43.78 20.99 23.39
CA ALA A 335 -43.18 20.64 24.66
C ALA A 335 -44.00 19.57 25.42
N ASN A 336 -43.26 18.75 26.15
CA ASN A 336 -43.65 17.84 27.25
C ASN A 336 -44.43 16.56 26.91
N GLY A 337 -43.70 15.44 27.05
CA GLY A 337 -43.89 14.55 28.20
C GLY A 337 -45.10 13.61 28.16
N ASP A 338 -44.87 12.38 27.69
CA ASP A 338 -45.13 11.17 28.49
C ASP A 338 -44.52 9.92 27.83
N ARG A 339 -43.88 9.12 28.69
CA ARG A 339 -43.34 7.75 28.55
C ARG A 339 -43.43 7.07 27.18
N MET A 340 -42.26 6.84 26.55
CA MET A 340 -42.12 5.90 25.42
C MET A 340 -40.92 4.94 25.57
N PHE A 341 -40.55 4.58 26.82
CA PHE A 341 -39.60 3.49 27.10
C PHE A 341 -40.35 2.23 27.55
N ASP A 342 -41.21 1.71 26.68
CA ASP A 342 -41.79 0.37 26.87
C ASP A 342 -42.22 -0.29 25.54
N GLN A 343 -41.54 0.05 24.44
CA GLN A 343 -41.64 -0.72 23.21
C GLN A 343 -40.35 -1.52 22.99
N PRO A 344 -40.43 -2.82 22.69
CA PRO A 344 -39.26 -3.57 22.26
C PRO A 344 -38.73 -2.92 20.98
N VAL A 345 -37.45 -2.56 21.00
CA VAL A 345 -36.73 -2.07 19.81
C VAL A 345 -36.89 -3.14 18.73
N PRO A 346 -37.38 -2.79 17.52
CA PRO A 346 -37.39 -3.73 16.41
C PRO A 346 -35.98 -4.29 16.20
N GLU A 347 -35.84 -5.60 16.01
CA GLU A 347 -34.57 -6.25 15.63
C GLU A 347 -34.14 -5.84 14.21
N GLU A 348 -33.99 -4.54 13.96
CA GLU A 348 -33.18 -4.05 12.85
C GLU A 348 -31.72 -4.28 13.24
N LYS A 349 -31.13 -5.29 12.60
CA LYS A 349 -29.72 -5.65 12.75
C LYS A 349 -28.86 -4.40 12.69
N VAL A 350 -28.30 -4.00 13.82
CA VAL A 350 -27.17 -3.07 13.89
C VAL A 350 -26.17 -3.48 12.81
N SER A 351 -25.79 -2.55 11.92
CA SER A 351 -24.89 -2.89 10.83
C SER A 351 -23.62 -3.51 11.40
N GLY A 352 -23.19 -4.65 10.85
CA GLY A 352 -22.02 -5.38 11.34
C GLY A 352 -20.74 -4.53 11.37
N ASP A 353 -20.70 -3.43 10.62
CA ASP A 353 -19.59 -2.47 10.60
C ASP A 353 -19.56 -1.58 11.85
N VAL A 354 -20.71 -1.18 12.39
CA VAL A 354 -20.75 -0.44 13.67
C VAL A 354 -20.30 -1.36 14.80
N VAL A 355 -20.78 -2.60 14.83
CA VAL A 355 -20.34 -3.60 15.82
C VAL A 355 -18.83 -3.83 15.72
N ARG A 356 -18.27 -4.01 14.52
CA ARG A 356 -16.82 -4.16 14.32
C ARG A 356 -16.00 -2.93 14.76
N VAL A 357 -16.49 -1.72 14.48
CA VAL A 357 -15.82 -0.49 14.91
C VAL A 357 -15.87 -0.34 16.43
N VAL A 358 -17.00 -0.68 17.04
CA VAL A 358 -17.16 -0.71 18.51
C VAL A 358 -16.22 -1.76 19.10
N ASP A 359 -16.24 -3.00 18.64
CA ASP A 359 -15.36 -4.09 19.08
C ASP A 359 -13.88 -3.69 18.95
N PHE A 360 -13.51 -3.04 17.84
CA PHE A 360 -12.17 -2.51 17.65
C PHE A 360 -11.83 -1.46 18.72
N LEU A 361 -12.66 -0.43 18.88
CA LEU A 361 -12.40 0.65 19.84
C LEU A 361 -12.35 0.12 21.27
N GLU A 362 -13.28 -0.74 21.66
CA GLU A 362 -13.32 -1.40 22.97
C GLU A 362 -12.05 -2.20 23.21
N HIS A 363 -11.61 -3.00 22.24
CA HIS A 363 -10.35 -3.75 22.34
C HIS A 363 -9.13 -2.83 22.49
N ARG A 364 -9.07 -1.72 21.75
CA ARG A 364 -7.93 -0.79 21.78
C ARG A 364 -7.74 -0.11 23.13
N ILE A 365 -8.83 0.16 23.84
CA ILE A 365 -8.81 0.82 25.16
C ILE A 365 -9.01 -0.16 26.33
N ALA A 366 -9.21 -1.44 26.04
CA ALA A 366 -9.47 -2.47 27.06
C ALA A 366 -8.31 -2.52 28.09
N PRO A 367 -8.64 -2.49 29.40
CA PRO A 367 -7.63 -2.48 30.46
C PRO A 367 -6.85 -3.80 30.49
N LEU A 368 -5.60 -3.73 30.99
CA LEU A 368 -4.84 -4.93 31.33
C LEU A 368 -5.43 -5.55 32.60
N ALA A 369 -5.63 -6.87 32.59
CA ALA A 369 -5.89 -7.63 33.81
C ALA A 369 -4.57 -7.81 34.57
N LEU A 370 -4.42 -7.18 35.73
CA LEU A 370 -3.20 -7.23 36.53
C LEU A 370 -3.28 -8.28 37.64
N GLU A 371 -2.18 -8.98 37.87
CA GLU A 371 -1.98 -9.86 39.03
C GLU A 371 -0.87 -9.30 39.91
N LEU A 372 -1.22 -8.89 41.14
CA LEU A 372 -0.27 -8.30 42.07
C LEU A 372 0.66 -9.38 42.64
N ALA A 373 1.95 -9.30 42.32
CA ALA A 373 2.97 -10.19 42.81
C ALA A 373 4.14 -9.38 43.39
N ARG A 374 4.25 -9.31 44.72
CA ARG A 374 5.34 -8.55 45.39
C ARG A 374 6.73 -9.15 45.18
N THR A 375 6.79 -10.40 44.75
CA THR A 375 8.03 -11.11 44.41
C THR A 375 8.58 -10.71 43.04
N GLU A 376 7.75 -10.11 42.18
CA GLU A 376 8.21 -9.53 40.92
C GLU A 376 9.13 -8.33 41.18
N PRO A 377 10.18 -8.09 40.39
CA PRO A 377 10.95 -6.86 40.49
C PRO A 377 10.10 -5.64 40.12
N GLU A 378 10.43 -4.47 40.69
CA GLU A 378 9.83 -3.18 40.29
C GLU A 378 10.27 -2.86 38.86
N ARG A 379 9.30 -2.67 37.96
CA ARG A 379 9.56 -2.41 36.55
C ARG A 379 8.90 -1.11 36.05
N LEU A 380 9.50 -0.55 35.01
CA LEU A 380 8.79 0.36 34.11
C LEU A 380 8.23 -0.43 32.93
N ASN A 381 6.91 -0.31 32.73
CA ASN A 381 6.15 -1.00 31.72
C ASN A 381 5.89 -0.07 30.54
N VAL A 382 6.57 -0.29 29.41
CA VAL A 382 6.41 0.50 28.19
C VAL A 382 5.39 -0.17 27.29
N LEU A 383 4.28 0.51 27.05
CA LEU A 383 3.17 -0.01 26.24
C LEU A 383 3.39 0.35 24.77
N LEU A 384 3.50 -0.66 23.90
CA LEU A 384 3.57 -0.52 22.44
C LEU A 384 2.37 -1.21 21.79
N SER A 385 2.05 -0.87 20.54
CA SER A 385 1.01 -1.59 19.81
C SER A 385 1.48 -3.00 19.44
N SER A 386 2.64 -3.14 18.79
CA SER A 386 3.17 -4.44 18.37
C SER A 386 4.70 -4.48 18.37
N PHE A 387 5.28 -5.65 18.14
CA PHE A 387 6.73 -5.83 17.93
C PHE A 387 7.13 -5.84 16.45
N ASP A 388 6.24 -5.39 15.56
CA ASP A 388 6.47 -5.48 14.13
C ASP A 388 7.58 -4.51 13.66
N THR A 389 8.62 -5.09 13.05
CA THR A 389 9.77 -4.39 12.48
C THR A 389 9.42 -3.53 11.27
N ASP A 390 8.33 -3.84 10.56
CA ASP A 390 7.87 -3.05 9.42
C ASP A 390 7.41 -1.65 9.84
N HIS A 391 6.96 -1.51 11.09
CA HIS A 391 6.49 -0.27 11.71
C HIS A 391 7.59 0.48 12.49
N VAL A 392 8.83 -0.02 12.52
CA VAL A 392 9.96 0.66 13.19
C VAL A 392 10.36 1.89 12.37
N PHE A 393 9.76 3.01 12.74
CA PHE A 393 10.03 4.37 12.28
C PHE A 393 9.79 5.35 13.42
N GLY A 394 10.47 6.50 13.40
CA GLY A 394 10.16 7.67 14.24
C GLY A 394 9.83 7.29 15.69
N ALA A 395 8.54 7.37 16.06
CA ALA A 395 8.00 7.07 17.39
C ALA A 395 8.43 5.72 17.97
N TYR A 396 8.46 4.64 17.19
CA TYR A 396 8.92 3.33 17.66
C TYR A 396 10.42 3.35 17.96
N MET A 397 11.22 3.97 17.09
CA MET A 397 12.65 4.12 17.32
C MET A 397 12.91 4.94 18.58
N ALA A 398 12.19 6.05 18.77
CA ALA A 398 12.28 6.87 19.97
C ALA A 398 11.93 6.09 21.25
N ALA A 399 10.87 5.29 21.22
CA ALA A 399 10.48 4.44 22.35
C ALA A 399 11.54 3.37 22.66
N TYR A 400 12.07 2.67 21.65
CA TYR A 400 13.14 1.69 21.85
C TYR A 400 14.43 2.32 22.37
N GLN A 401 14.81 3.50 21.85
CA GLN A 401 16.00 4.22 22.32
C GLN A 401 15.81 4.72 23.75
N LEU A 402 14.62 5.20 24.11
CA LEU A 402 14.29 5.53 25.49
C LEU A 402 14.43 4.31 26.42
N VAL A 403 13.89 3.16 26.01
CA VAL A 403 14.03 1.88 26.74
C VAL A 403 15.51 1.54 26.93
N MET A 404 16.32 1.61 25.88
CA MET A 404 17.76 1.34 25.97
C MET A 404 18.45 2.25 27.00
N ARG A 405 18.14 3.55 26.98
CA ARG A 405 18.78 4.53 27.87
C ARG A 405 18.33 4.37 29.32
N LEU A 406 17.06 4.04 29.55
CA LEU A 406 16.55 3.71 30.89
C LEU A 406 17.16 2.42 31.44
N ARG A 407 17.38 1.41 30.58
CA ARG A 407 18.05 0.16 30.97
C ARG A 407 19.51 0.43 31.34
N ASP A 408 20.21 1.21 30.54
CA ASP A 408 21.61 1.58 30.81
C ASP A 408 21.74 2.38 32.12
N ALA A 409 20.67 3.05 32.55
CA ALA A 409 20.53 3.64 33.89
C ALA A 409 20.07 2.63 34.98
N HIS A 410 20.24 1.34 34.74
CA HIS A 410 19.95 0.21 35.65
C HIS A 410 18.47 0.07 36.08
N ARG A 411 17.51 0.49 35.25
CA ARG A 411 16.08 0.21 35.47
C ARG A 411 15.70 -1.18 34.96
N ALA A 412 14.90 -1.92 35.72
CA ALA A 412 14.23 -3.11 35.20
C ALA A 412 13.07 -2.69 34.30
N LEU A 413 13.01 -3.25 33.09
CA LEU A 413 12.08 -2.81 32.04
C LEU A 413 11.30 -3.98 31.47
N ARG A 414 10.04 -3.70 31.13
CA ARG A 414 9.19 -4.58 30.34
C ARG A 414 8.53 -3.81 29.21
N ILE A 415 8.57 -4.36 28.00
CA ILE A 415 7.75 -3.90 26.88
C ILE A 415 6.52 -4.79 26.79
N VAL A 416 5.34 -4.17 26.80
CA VAL A 416 4.05 -4.84 26.66
C VAL A 416 3.45 -4.47 25.31
N ALA A 417 3.33 -5.44 24.40
CA ALA A 417 2.63 -5.26 23.13
C ALA A 417 1.13 -5.49 23.31
N LEU A 418 0.34 -4.49 22.94
CA LEU A 418 -1.10 -4.46 23.15
C LEU A 418 -1.91 -5.12 22.01
N ASP A 419 -1.33 -5.32 20.83
CA ASP A 419 -1.99 -5.89 19.65
C ASP A 419 -1.28 -7.15 19.12
N ASP A 420 -0.32 -7.68 19.87
CA ASP A 420 0.47 -8.86 19.55
C ASP A 420 0.55 -9.79 20.79
N ASP A 421 0.28 -11.09 20.62
CA ASP A 421 0.44 -12.10 21.68
C ASP A 421 1.81 -12.78 21.66
N MET A 422 2.69 -12.39 20.73
CA MET A 422 4.03 -12.96 20.56
C MET A 422 4.01 -14.47 20.32
N THR A 423 3.16 -14.94 19.40
CA THR A 423 2.99 -16.37 19.09
C THR A 423 4.29 -17.06 18.62
N GLN A 424 5.25 -16.30 18.09
CA GLN A 424 6.57 -16.79 17.67
C GLN A 424 7.60 -16.88 18.82
N GLY A 425 7.24 -16.44 20.03
CA GLY A 425 8.10 -16.43 21.22
C GLY A 425 9.02 -15.21 21.34
N ALA A 426 9.45 -14.91 22.56
CA ALA A 426 10.23 -13.72 22.89
C ALA A 426 11.63 -13.69 22.27
N ASP A 427 12.29 -14.84 22.15
CA ASP A 427 13.64 -14.92 21.58
C ASP A 427 13.63 -14.64 20.08
N THR A 428 12.63 -15.14 19.36
CA THR A 428 12.43 -14.85 17.93
C THR A 428 12.17 -13.36 17.70
N THR A 429 11.28 -12.75 18.50
CA THR A 429 11.00 -11.32 18.45
C THR A 429 12.26 -10.49 18.74
N ARG A 430 13.03 -10.90 19.75
CA ARG A 430 14.29 -10.26 20.12
C ARG A 430 15.32 -10.34 18.99
N ALA A 431 15.47 -11.49 18.34
CA ALA A 431 16.38 -11.68 17.22
C ALA A 431 16.01 -10.78 16.02
N ARG A 432 14.70 -10.67 15.71
CA ARG A 432 14.20 -9.79 14.64
C ARG A 432 14.51 -8.31 14.91
N ILE A 433 14.24 -7.83 16.13
CA ILE A 433 14.51 -6.44 16.49
C ILE A 433 16.02 -6.17 16.55
N HIS A 434 16.81 -7.14 17.03
CA HIS A 434 18.27 -7.05 17.07
C HIS A 434 18.88 -6.93 15.66
N ALA A 435 18.29 -7.59 14.67
CA ALA A 435 18.71 -7.50 13.27
C ALA A 435 18.41 -6.12 12.63
N PHE A 436 17.59 -5.28 13.27
CA PHE A 436 17.28 -3.95 12.77
C PHE A 436 18.41 -2.96 13.06
N GLU A 437 18.84 -2.26 12.02
CA GLU A 437 19.96 -1.30 12.09
C GLU A 437 19.65 -0.18 13.10
N GLY A 438 20.57 0.03 14.06
CA GLY A 438 20.40 0.99 15.16
C GLY A 438 19.77 0.43 16.44
N LEU A 439 19.32 -0.83 16.44
CA LEU A 439 18.74 -1.52 17.60
C LEU A 439 19.54 -2.78 18.03
N THR A 440 20.79 -2.90 17.61
CA THR A 440 21.69 -3.97 18.02
C THR A 440 21.86 -3.96 19.55
N GLY A 441 21.57 -5.09 20.20
CA GLY A 441 21.55 -5.22 21.66
C GLY A 441 20.47 -4.41 22.39
N ALA A 442 19.51 -3.80 21.68
CA ALA A 442 18.55 -2.86 22.25
C ALA A 442 17.67 -3.46 23.35
N LEU A 443 17.29 -4.73 23.19
CA LEU A 443 16.33 -5.37 24.08
C LEU A 443 17.00 -6.27 25.13
N SER A 444 18.32 -6.50 25.08
CA SER A 444 19.00 -7.36 26.05
C SER A 444 18.68 -6.91 27.49
N GLY A 445 18.22 -7.84 28.33
CA GLY A 445 17.80 -7.55 29.71
C GLY A 445 16.41 -6.89 29.86
N VAL A 446 15.66 -6.72 28.77
CA VAL A 446 14.29 -6.20 28.77
C VAL A 446 13.30 -7.36 28.59
N GLU A 447 12.29 -7.44 29.46
CA GLU A 447 11.20 -8.41 29.36
C GLU A 447 10.25 -8.02 28.22
N LEU A 448 9.79 -9.00 27.44
CA LEU A 448 8.87 -8.78 26.32
C LEU A 448 7.61 -9.61 26.57
N VAL A 449 6.44 -8.96 26.55
CA VAL A 449 5.16 -9.64 26.78
C VAL A 449 4.14 -9.18 25.74
N GLY A 450 3.45 -10.15 25.13
CA GLY A 450 2.30 -9.92 24.28
C GLY A 450 1.00 -10.07 25.07
N MET A 451 0.17 -9.04 25.05
CA MET A 451 -1.06 -8.93 25.85
C MET A 451 -2.31 -8.72 25.01
N LYS A 452 -2.29 -9.00 23.70
CA LYS A 452 -3.46 -8.84 22.82
C LYS A 452 -4.69 -9.54 23.41
N ASP A 453 -4.57 -10.77 23.89
CA ASP A 453 -5.60 -11.38 24.73
C ASP A 453 -5.62 -10.72 26.13
N ARG A 454 -6.56 -9.79 26.32
CA ARG A 454 -6.78 -9.04 27.57
C ARG A 454 -7.36 -9.88 28.71
N SER A 455 -7.76 -11.13 28.46
CA SER A 455 -8.22 -12.03 29.52
C SER A 455 -7.07 -12.63 30.33
N ARG A 456 -5.86 -12.67 29.76
CA ARG A 456 -4.64 -13.12 30.43
C ARG A 456 -4.21 -12.11 31.50
N LYS A 457 -3.78 -12.62 32.64
CA LYS A 457 -3.25 -11.79 33.72
C LYS A 457 -1.78 -11.46 33.50
N LEU A 458 -1.43 -10.20 33.70
CA LEU A 458 -0.05 -9.72 33.73
C LEU A 458 0.43 -9.59 35.18
N ALA A 459 1.41 -10.40 35.57
CA ALA A 459 2.05 -10.26 36.86
C ALA A 459 2.80 -8.92 36.96
N VAL A 460 2.53 -8.16 38.01
CA VAL A 460 3.10 -6.81 38.25
C VAL A 460 3.48 -6.64 39.71
N ASN A 461 4.56 -5.89 39.95
CA ASN A 461 4.85 -5.40 41.30
C ASN A 461 3.93 -4.20 41.61
N PRO A 462 3.43 -4.02 42.84
CA PRO A 462 2.70 -2.82 43.23
C PRO A 462 3.45 -1.49 43.01
N ALA A 463 4.78 -1.52 42.90
CA ALA A 463 5.65 -0.39 42.59
C ALA A 463 5.73 -0.04 41.09
N ASP A 464 5.19 -0.90 40.21
CA ASP A 464 5.30 -0.73 38.76
C ASP A 464 4.69 0.57 38.25
N ARG A 465 5.34 1.18 37.25
CA ARG A 465 4.82 2.36 36.54
C ARG A 465 4.63 2.04 35.06
N PHE A 466 3.72 2.76 34.41
CA PHE A 466 3.36 2.57 33.00
C PHE A 466 3.72 3.78 32.16
N ILE A 467 4.28 3.51 30.97
CA ILE A 467 4.64 4.48 29.94
C ILE A 467 3.77 4.18 28.71
N ALA A 468 2.86 5.09 28.40
CA ALA A 468 2.06 5.07 27.17
C ALA A 468 2.83 5.70 26.01
N THR A 469 2.60 5.23 24.78
CA THR A 469 3.26 5.73 23.56
C THR A 469 2.29 6.19 22.46
N THR A 470 1.00 5.89 22.63
CA THR A 470 -0.11 6.28 21.76
C THR A 470 -1.31 6.66 22.60
N SER A 471 -2.23 7.45 22.04
CA SER A 471 -3.53 7.75 22.66
C SER A 471 -4.30 6.50 23.12
N TRP A 472 -4.24 5.38 22.37
CA TRP A 472 -4.84 4.11 22.78
C TRP A 472 -4.19 3.54 24.05
N SER A 473 -2.85 3.45 24.05
CA SER A 473 -2.10 2.93 25.19
C SER A 473 -2.21 3.82 26.44
N ALA A 474 -2.55 5.10 26.29
CA ALA A 474 -2.76 6.01 27.41
C ALA A 474 -4.00 5.63 28.23
N HIS A 475 -5.09 5.21 27.58
CA HIS A 475 -6.26 4.64 28.27
C HIS A 475 -5.88 3.39 29.07
N VAL A 476 -5.11 2.50 28.45
CA VAL A 476 -4.64 1.26 29.09
C VAL A 476 -3.70 1.54 30.26
N ALA A 477 -2.73 2.46 30.09
CA ALA A 477 -1.81 2.87 31.14
C ALA A 477 -2.52 3.54 32.31
N HIS A 478 -3.52 4.39 32.03
CA HIS A 478 -4.33 5.01 33.06
C HIS A 478 -5.06 3.97 33.90
N ALA A 479 -5.76 3.03 33.26
CA ALA A 479 -6.47 1.96 33.96
C ALA A 479 -5.51 1.07 34.78
N ALA A 480 -4.36 0.72 34.22
CA ALA A 480 -3.34 -0.07 34.91
C ALA A 480 -2.74 0.68 36.12
N SER A 481 -2.37 1.96 35.97
CA SER A 481 -1.88 2.79 37.06
C SER A 481 -2.91 2.93 38.20
N ARG A 482 -4.20 3.08 37.86
CA ARG A 482 -5.27 3.14 38.87
C ARG A 482 -5.43 1.83 39.65
N GLN A 483 -5.28 0.68 38.99
CA GLN A 483 -5.28 -0.62 39.67
C GLN A 483 -4.13 -0.74 40.69
N LEU A 484 -3.01 -0.04 40.46
CA LEU A 484 -1.88 0.03 41.39
C LEU A 484 -1.96 1.19 42.39
N GLY A 485 -3.07 1.94 42.41
CA GLY A 485 -3.28 3.06 43.34
C GLY A 485 -2.50 4.34 43.00
N ARG A 486 -2.04 4.49 41.75
CA ARG A 486 -1.34 5.68 41.25
C ARG A 486 -2.29 6.68 40.63
N ALA A 487 -1.99 7.96 40.80
CA ALA A 487 -2.80 9.05 40.28
C ALA A 487 -2.53 9.28 38.79
N ARG A 488 -1.27 9.17 38.35
CA ARG A 488 -0.86 9.46 36.96
C ARG A 488 -0.07 8.30 36.35
N PHE A 489 0.04 8.35 35.02
CA PHE A 489 0.98 7.55 34.23
C PHE A 489 1.86 8.48 33.39
N LEU A 490 2.94 7.96 32.81
CA LEU A 490 3.77 8.74 31.89
C LEU A 490 3.28 8.53 30.46
N HIS A 491 3.10 9.62 29.72
CA HIS A 491 2.74 9.57 28.31
C HIS A 491 3.87 10.13 27.45
N LEU A 492 4.47 9.27 26.63
CA LEU A 492 5.42 9.63 25.58
C LEU A 492 4.65 10.09 24.34
N ILE A 493 4.44 11.41 24.23
CA ILE A 493 3.64 12.05 23.19
C ILE A 493 4.53 12.37 21.98
N GLN A 494 4.37 11.60 20.92
CA GLN A 494 5.15 11.74 19.67
C GLN A 494 4.44 12.60 18.61
N GLU A 495 3.12 12.77 18.76
CA GLU A 495 2.25 13.51 17.87
C GLU A 495 0.97 13.91 18.62
N TYR A 496 0.23 14.91 18.09
CA TYR A 496 -1.17 15.09 18.43
C TYR A 496 -2.05 14.14 17.59
N ASP A 497 -2.21 12.91 18.07
CA ASP A 497 -2.92 11.80 17.41
C ASP A 497 -4.32 12.13 16.85
N PRO A 498 -5.16 12.96 17.50
CA PRO A 498 -6.52 13.24 17.02
C PRO A 498 -6.59 13.82 15.61
N ILE A 499 -5.55 14.52 15.15
CA ILE A 499 -5.48 15.05 13.78
C ILE A 499 -5.47 13.92 12.73
N ALA A 500 -5.00 12.73 13.09
CA ALA A 500 -4.95 11.59 12.17
C ALA A 500 -6.32 10.96 11.90
N PHE A 501 -7.38 11.38 12.62
CA PHE A 501 -8.72 10.83 12.49
C PHE A 501 -9.72 11.87 11.96
N PRO A 502 -10.65 11.48 11.09
CA PRO A 502 -11.82 12.29 10.78
C PRO A 502 -12.64 12.57 12.05
N ASN A 503 -13.46 13.62 12.01
CA ASN A 503 -14.37 13.96 13.10
C ASN A 503 -15.30 12.77 13.42
N GLY A 504 -15.25 12.27 14.65
CA GLY A 504 -16.00 11.08 15.07
C GLY A 504 -15.39 10.38 16.29
N SER A 505 -15.85 9.16 16.56
CA SER A 505 -15.51 8.42 17.79
C SER A 505 -14.00 8.19 17.97
N PHE A 506 -13.28 7.88 16.88
CA PHE A 506 -11.82 7.69 16.93
C PHE A 506 -11.09 8.96 17.41
N GLN A 507 -11.45 10.11 16.84
CA GLN A 507 -10.88 11.40 17.23
C GLN A 507 -11.25 11.74 18.68
N ALA A 508 -12.51 11.54 19.08
CA ALA A 508 -12.98 11.86 20.42
C ALA A 508 -12.27 11.01 21.50
N ILE A 509 -12.13 9.70 21.28
CA ILE A 509 -11.43 8.79 22.22
C ILE A 509 -9.93 9.10 22.25
N ALA A 510 -9.32 9.39 21.09
CA ALA A 510 -7.93 9.81 21.04
C ALA A 510 -7.70 11.14 21.78
N GLN A 511 -8.63 12.08 21.70
CA GLN A 511 -8.57 13.35 22.40
C GLN A 511 -8.75 13.17 23.92
N GLN A 512 -9.65 12.28 24.33
CA GLN A 512 -9.87 11.94 25.74
C GLN A 512 -8.59 11.47 26.43
N ALA A 513 -7.70 10.77 25.71
CA ALA A 513 -6.42 10.30 26.24
C ALA A 513 -5.58 11.42 26.87
N TYR A 514 -5.70 12.65 26.38
CA TYR A 514 -4.96 13.79 26.93
C TYR A 514 -5.61 14.39 28.18
N ALA A 515 -6.91 14.18 28.38
CA ALA A 515 -7.63 14.59 29.59
C ALA A 515 -7.41 13.63 30.77
N LEU A 516 -6.81 12.46 30.53
CA LEU A 516 -6.45 11.52 31.60
C LEU A 516 -5.29 12.08 32.45
N PRO A 517 -5.31 11.91 33.78
CA PRO A 517 -4.21 12.33 34.64
C PRO A 517 -2.88 11.67 34.24
N GLN A 518 -1.93 12.49 33.80
CA GLN A 518 -0.67 12.03 33.23
C GLN A 518 0.46 13.05 33.50
N VAL A 519 1.70 12.59 33.33
CA VAL A 519 2.86 13.44 33.05
C VAL A 519 3.25 13.24 31.59
N ALA A 520 3.71 14.29 30.92
CA ALA A 520 3.88 14.30 29.47
C ALA A 520 5.34 14.42 29.05
N VAL A 521 5.77 13.57 28.12
CA VAL A 521 7.09 13.68 27.50
C VAL A 521 6.89 13.86 26.00
N PHE A 522 7.14 15.07 25.50
CA PHE A 522 6.93 15.45 24.11
C PHE A 522 8.18 15.21 23.26
N SER A 523 7.98 14.68 22.05
CA SER A 523 9.07 14.40 21.10
C SER A 523 9.62 15.62 20.36
N SER A 524 9.09 16.81 20.67
CA SER A 524 9.71 18.08 20.30
C SER A 524 9.19 19.23 21.16
N SER A 525 10.01 20.27 21.30
CA SER A 525 9.59 21.53 21.92
C SER A 525 8.43 22.20 21.17
N LEU A 526 8.39 22.10 19.83
CA LEU A 526 7.30 22.61 18.99
C LEU A 526 5.95 21.95 19.29
N LEU A 527 5.96 20.63 19.53
CA LEU A 527 4.77 19.88 19.90
C LEU A 527 4.31 20.23 21.32
N ARG A 528 5.23 20.33 22.29
CA ARG A 528 4.91 20.78 23.65
C ARG A 528 4.28 22.17 23.63
N ASP A 529 4.89 23.10 22.91
CA ASP A 529 4.38 24.47 22.82
C ASP A 529 3.00 24.51 22.15
N PHE A 530 2.70 23.63 21.19
CA PHE A 530 1.35 23.50 20.65
C PHE A 530 0.34 23.08 21.72
N PHE A 531 0.68 22.09 22.55
CA PHE A 531 -0.18 21.70 23.66
C PHE A 531 -0.36 22.82 24.68
N ALA A 532 0.69 23.61 24.94
CA ALA A 532 0.64 24.76 25.83
C ALA A 532 -0.27 25.87 25.27
N ASP A 533 -0.09 26.24 24.00
CA ASP A 533 -0.84 27.31 23.33
C ASP A 533 -2.32 26.93 23.12
N GLN A 534 -2.64 25.64 23.06
CA GLN A 534 -4.01 25.12 22.93
C GLN A 534 -4.60 24.64 24.27
N GLU A 535 -3.88 24.80 25.38
CA GLU A 535 -4.30 24.38 26.72
C GLU A 535 -4.73 22.89 26.80
N ILE A 536 -3.99 22.02 26.12
CA ILE A 536 -4.30 20.59 26.01
C ILE A 536 -3.60 19.78 27.12
N GLY A 537 -4.36 18.89 27.75
CA GLY A 537 -3.87 17.90 28.71
C GLY A 537 -3.21 18.54 29.92
N VAL A 538 -1.92 18.27 30.15
CA VAL A 538 -1.18 18.83 31.31
C VAL A 538 -1.18 20.36 31.36
N TYR A 539 -1.51 21.03 30.24
CA TYR A 539 -1.57 22.48 30.11
C TYR A 539 -2.94 23.10 30.37
N GLN A 540 -3.99 22.32 30.69
CA GLN A 540 -5.32 22.85 31.04
C GLN A 540 -5.29 23.77 32.28
N GLY A 541 -4.33 23.59 33.18
CA GLY A 541 -4.10 24.45 34.34
C GLY A 541 -3.20 25.67 34.08
N GLY A 542 -2.90 25.95 32.80
CA GLY A 542 -1.97 26.99 32.38
C GLY A 542 -0.53 26.53 32.20
N ARG A 543 0.28 27.40 31.59
CA ARG A 543 1.64 27.06 31.13
C ARG A 543 2.59 26.64 32.25
N ALA A 544 2.58 27.34 33.38
CA ALA A 544 3.46 27.03 34.50
C ALA A 544 3.19 25.62 35.07
N ALA A 545 1.92 25.27 35.28
CA ALA A 545 1.54 23.95 35.78
C ALA A 545 1.90 22.83 34.78
N GLY A 546 1.66 23.06 33.48
CA GLY A 546 2.02 22.09 32.45
C GLY A 546 3.53 21.93 32.26
N ASP A 547 4.32 22.99 32.42
CA ASP A 547 5.79 22.93 32.35
C ASP A 547 6.39 22.13 33.51
N GLU A 548 5.75 22.10 34.68
CA GLU A 548 6.19 21.23 35.78
C GLU A 548 5.85 19.74 35.57
N LEU A 549 4.80 19.45 34.80
CA LEU A 549 4.32 18.09 34.51
C LEU A 549 4.77 17.58 33.14
N SER A 550 5.68 18.30 32.48
CA SER A 550 6.15 17.89 31.17
C SER A 550 7.64 18.07 30.92
N LEU A 551 8.12 17.34 29.92
CA LEU A 551 9.45 17.43 29.36
C LEU A 551 9.33 17.40 27.84
N ALA A 552 10.22 18.09 27.14
CA ALA A 552 10.39 17.93 25.70
C ALA A 552 11.81 17.47 25.41
N PHE A 553 11.94 16.60 24.41
CA PHE A 553 13.23 16.19 23.84
C PHE A 553 13.15 16.28 22.33
N GLU A 554 14.29 16.33 21.65
CA GLU A 554 14.33 16.36 20.18
C GLU A 554 14.80 15.00 19.67
N ASN A 555 13.93 14.30 18.93
CA ASN A 555 14.21 13.02 18.27
C ASN A 555 15.49 13.13 17.42
N ALA A 556 16.43 12.21 17.55
CA ALA A 556 17.66 12.27 16.76
C ALA A 556 17.39 12.16 15.25
N ILE A 557 17.96 13.08 14.46
CA ILE A 557 17.97 12.99 13.00
C ILE A 557 19.13 12.11 12.50
N THR A 558 19.00 11.57 11.29
CA THR A 558 20.07 10.81 10.65
C THR A 558 21.33 11.67 10.49
N ASP A 559 22.43 11.26 11.12
CA ASP A 559 23.72 11.91 10.89
C ASP A 559 24.18 11.71 9.44
N VAL A 560 24.43 12.81 8.73
CA VAL A 560 24.89 12.85 7.35
C VAL A 560 26.35 13.29 7.23
N GLY A 561 27.06 13.49 8.33
CA GLY A 561 28.43 13.98 8.38
C GLY A 561 28.57 15.46 7.99
N ALA A 562 29.82 15.94 7.87
CA ALA A 562 30.09 17.32 7.50
C ALA A 562 29.63 17.62 6.06
N VAL A 563 28.96 18.77 5.88
CA VAL A 563 28.50 19.28 4.59
C VAL A 563 29.32 20.53 4.25
N THR A 564 29.97 20.54 3.08
CA THR A 564 30.78 21.67 2.61
C THR A 564 30.24 22.21 1.29
N ALA A 565 30.42 23.51 1.04
CA ALA A 565 30.01 24.15 -0.21
C ALA A 565 30.60 23.43 -1.44
N ASP A 566 31.86 23.01 -1.36
CA ASP A 566 32.57 22.27 -2.40
C ASP A 566 31.98 20.86 -2.66
N ALA A 567 31.47 20.17 -1.63
CA ALA A 567 30.76 18.91 -1.82
C ALA A 567 29.37 19.12 -2.45
N LEU A 568 28.68 20.21 -2.08
CA LEU A 568 27.37 20.56 -2.63
C LEU A 568 27.44 20.97 -4.11
N SER A 569 28.46 21.75 -4.50
CA SER A 569 28.64 22.22 -5.87
C SER A 569 28.91 21.10 -6.89
N ARG A 570 29.43 19.95 -6.43
CA ARG A 570 29.68 18.76 -7.25
C ARG A 570 28.48 17.84 -7.44
N ARG A 571 27.32 18.13 -6.82
CA ARG A 571 26.15 17.26 -6.92
C ARG A 571 25.54 17.32 -8.32
N ALA A 572 25.75 16.24 -9.09
CA ALA A 572 25.18 16.03 -10.42
C ALA A 572 24.74 14.56 -10.59
N PRO A 573 23.72 14.27 -11.41
CA PRO A 573 22.78 15.21 -12.05
C PRO A 573 21.90 15.96 -11.04
N ARG A 574 21.03 16.86 -11.51
CA ARG A 574 20.13 17.61 -10.63
C ARG A 574 19.04 16.68 -10.11
N ARG A 575 18.92 16.56 -8.78
CA ARG A 575 18.01 15.63 -8.12
C ARG A 575 17.24 16.32 -7.00
N MET A 576 15.96 16.00 -6.93
CA MET A 576 15.05 16.46 -5.90
C MET A 576 14.47 15.26 -5.13
N LEU A 577 14.58 15.31 -3.81
CA LEU A 577 14.05 14.29 -2.92
C LEU A 577 12.68 14.74 -2.39
N VAL A 578 11.67 13.90 -2.56
CA VAL A 578 10.30 14.16 -2.15
C VAL A 578 9.89 13.16 -1.08
N TYR A 579 9.40 13.63 0.07
CA TYR A 579 8.80 12.74 1.06
C TYR A 579 7.39 12.37 0.62
N ALA A 580 7.24 11.15 0.10
CA ALA A 580 6.08 10.71 -0.66
C ALA A 580 5.51 9.42 -0.04
N ARG A 581 4.52 9.60 0.84
CA ARG A 581 3.86 8.54 1.62
C ARG A 581 2.40 8.39 1.20
N PRO A 582 2.02 7.29 0.51
CA PRO A 582 0.70 7.17 -0.10
C PRO A 582 -0.37 6.55 0.80
N GLN A 583 -0.08 6.13 2.04
CA GLN A 583 -1.10 5.49 2.88
C GLN A 583 -2.04 6.52 3.52
N ALA A 584 -3.31 6.15 3.68
CA ALA A 584 -4.31 7.02 4.33
C ALA A 584 -3.95 7.36 5.79
N THR A 585 -3.30 6.43 6.50
CA THR A 585 -2.76 6.64 7.87
C THR A 585 -1.63 7.68 7.92
N GLU A 586 -1.12 8.11 6.76
CA GLU A 586 0.00 9.03 6.60
C GLU A 586 -0.46 10.34 5.94
N ALA A 587 -1.77 10.60 5.88
CA ALA A 587 -2.37 11.77 5.20
C ALA A 587 -1.76 13.12 5.61
N ARG A 588 -1.21 13.23 6.83
CA ARG A 588 -0.43 14.39 7.30
C ARG A 588 0.76 14.76 6.38
N ASN A 589 1.25 13.84 5.54
CA ASN A 589 2.31 14.11 4.56
C ASN A 589 1.83 14.71 3.24
N MET A 590 0.51 14.85 3.04
CA MET A 590 -0.12 15.61 1.96
C MET A 590 0.47 15.29 0.56
N LEU A 591 0.60 14.01 0.22
CA LEU A 591 1.18 13.56 -1.05
C LEU A 591 0.42 14.16 -2.25
N GLU A 592 -0.90 14.24 -2.19
CA GLU A 592 -1.74 14.83 -3.23
C GLU A 592 -1.39 16.29 -3.48
N LEU A 593 -1.27 17.09 -2.41
CA LEU A 593 -0.88 18.50 -2.49
C LEU A 593 0.55 18.65 -3.02
N ALA A 594 1.47 17.77 -2.61
CA ALA A 594 2.84 17.75 -3.10
C ALA A 594 2.87 17.48 -4.62
N VAL A 595 2.14 16.47 -5.10
CA VAL A 595 2.05 16.13 -6.53
C VAL A 595 1.43 17.28 -7.32
N MET A 596 0.34 17.88 -6.84
CA MET A 596 -0.29 19.05 -7.49
C MET A 596 0.69 20.23 -7.60
N SER A 597 1.46 20.48 -6.53
CA SER A 597 2.48 21.54 -6.48
C SER A 597 3.64 21.27 -7.43
N LEU A 598 4.15 20.04 -7.49
CA LEU A 598 5.20 19.65 -8.44
C LEU A 598 4.75 19.83 -9.89
N ARG A 599 3.52 19.41 -10.22
CA ARG A 599 2.92 19.62 -11.55
C ARG A 599 2.82 21.11 -11.90
N ALA A 600 2.41 21.94 -10.94
CA ALA A 600 2.33 23.37 -11.13
C ALA A 600 3.72 24.01 -11.30
N ALA A 601 4.69 23.62 -10.47
CA ALA A 601 6.07 24.12 -10.53
C ALA A 601 6.75 23.79 -11.87
N ILE A 602 6.55 22.58 -12.40
CA ILE A 602 7.09 22.19 -13.72
C ILE A 602 6.41 23.01 -14.83
N ARG A 603 5.07 23.11 -14.84
CA ARG A 603 4.33 23.88 -15.86
C ARG A 603 4.70 25.37 -15.90
N THR A 604 5.00 25.94 -14.73
CA THR A 604 5.37 27.36 -14.58
C THR A 604 6.87 27.63 -14.69
N GLY A 605 7.68 26.59 -14.97
CA GLY A 605 9.12 26.70 -15.12
C GLY A 605 9.89 26.97 -13.83
N VAL A 606 9.25 26.86 -12.65
CA VAL A 606 9.93 26.94 -11.34
C VAL A 606 10.87 25.76 -11.16
N LEU A 607 10.40 24.55 -11.53
CA LEU A 607 11.22 23.35 -11.54
C LEU A 607 11.51 22.99 -13.00
N ALA A 608 12.79 23.02 -13.37
CA ALA A 608 13.22 22.65 -14.70
C ALA A 608 13.04 21.14 -14.94
N SER A 609 12.84 20.75 -16.19
CA SER A 609 12.58 19.36 -16.59
C SER A 609 13.82 18.45 -16.51
N ASP A 610 14.99 18.99 -16.17
CA ASP A 610 16.27 18.28 -15.98
C ASP A 610 16.44 17.71 -14.57
N PHE A 611 15.51 17.99 -13.64
CA PHE A 611 15.52 17.37 -12.33
C PHE A 611 15.06 15.91 -12.39
N GLU A 612 15.81 15.02 -11.74
CA GLU A 612 15.37 13.68 -11.38
C GLU A 612 14.63 13.75 -10.03
N LEU A 613 13.37 13.33 -9.98
CA LEU A 613 12.54 13.41 -8.79
C LEU A 613 12.38 12.01 -8.15
N THR A 614 12.86 11.86 -6.92
CA THR A 614 12.77 10.61 -6.15
C THR A 614 11.84 10.78 -4.96
N GLY A 615 10.78 9.98 -4.90
CA GLY A 615 9.82 9.88 -3.81
C GLY A 615 10.23 8.80 -2.79
N VAL A 616 10.42 9.17 -1.52
CA VAL A 616 10.78 8.26 -0.42
C VAL A 616 9.66 8.11 0.60
N GLY A 617 9.58 6.94 1.23
CA GLY A 617 8.65 6.67 2.33
C GLY A 617 7.56 5.65 2.03
N ARG A 618 7.53 5.09 0.81
CA ARG A 618 6.58 4.02 0.44
C ARG A 618 6.90 2.71 1.19
N PRO A 619 5.92 2.07 1.85
CA PRO A 619 6.07 0.72 2.37
C PRO A 619 5.95 -0.34 1.26
N GLY A 620 6.63 -1.48 1.43
CA GLY A 620 6.72 -2.56 0.44
C GLY A 620 8.03 -2.57 -0.34
N THR A 621 8.16 -3.48 -1.32
CA THR A 621 9.41 -3.74 -2.08
C THR A 621 9.40 -3.23 -3.53
N GLY A 622 8.24 -2.81 -4.04
CA GLY A 622 8.07 -2.41 -5.44
C GLY A 622 8.37 -0.93 -5.72
N ARG A 623 8.93 -0.64 -6.90
CA ARG A 623 9.01 0.72 -7.44
C ARG A 623 7.64 1.18 -7.96
N GLY A 624 7.47 2.48 -8.12
CA GLY A 624 6.30 3.06 -8.76
C GLY A 624 6.66 4.41 -9.34
N ALA A 625 5.82 4.97 -10.20
CA ALA A 625 6.04 6.30 -10.73
C ALA A 625 4.73 7.08 -10.71
N ILE A 626 4.78 8.35 -10.31
CA ILE A 626 3.64 9.25 -10.41
C ILE A 626 3.91 10.22 -11.57
N PRO A 627 3.07 10.25 -12.62
CA PRO A 627 3.25 11.19 -13.72
C PRO A 627 3.04 12.62 -13.23
N LEU A 628 3.97 13.51 -13.57
CA LEU A 628 3.88 14.93 -13.21
C LEU A 628 3.43 15.76 -14.41
N ALA A 629 4.35 16.12 -15.29
CA ALA A 629 4.08 16.89 -16.50
C ALA A 629 5.13 16.59 -17.58
N GLY A 630 4.69 16.57 -18.85
CA GLY A 630 5.54 16.19 -19.97
C GLY A 630 6.07 14.76 -19.81
N ARG A 631 7.40 14.59 -19.92
CA ARG A 631 8.11 13.32 -19.70
C ARG A 631 8.66 13.16 -18.27
N THR A 632 8.22 14.00 -17.33
CA THR A 632 8.74 14.02 -15.95
C THR A 632 7.89 13.15 -15.03
N TRP A 633 8.56 12.32 -14.24
CA TRP A 633 7.93 11.39 -13.29
C TRP A 633 8.51 11.60 -11.90
N LEU A 634 7.70 11.34 -10.87
CA LEU A 634 8.19 11.13 -9.52
C LEU A 634 8.43 9.64 -9.30
N GLU A 635 9.69 9.20 -9.27
CA GLU A 635 10.05 7.81 -9.01
C GLU A 635 9.88 7.48 -7.53
N MET A 636 8.88 6.67 -7.22
CA MET A 636 8.58 6.20 -5.88
C MET A 636 9.44 4.99 -5.54
N ILE A 637 10.37 5.16 -4.61
CA ILE A 637 11.22 4.07 -4.11
C ILE A 637 10.71 3.57 -2.74
N PRO A 638 10.87 2.27 -2.46
CA PRO A 638 10.48 1.70 -1.18
C PRO A 638 11.32 2.28 -0.03
N LYS A 639 10.91 2.01 1.22
CA LYS A 639 11.71 2.31 2.42
C LYS A 639 13.14 1.78 2.22
N GLN A 640 14.11 2.65 2.45
CA GLN A 640 15.53 2.32 2.33
C GLN A 640 16.12 2.03 3.72
N PRO A 641 17.06 1.08 3.84
CA PRO A 641 17.93 0.99 5.01
C PRO A 641 18.66 2.31 5.27
N ILE A 642 19.01 2.61 6.53
CA ILE A 642 19.51 3.93 6.92
C ILE A 642 20.77 4.33 6.15
N GLY A 643 21.66 3.37 5.85
CA GLY A 643 22.87 3.62 5.06
C GLY A 643 22.57 4.07 3.63
N ARG A 644 21.58 3.46 2.98
CA ARG A 644 21.14 3.86 1.63
C ARG A 644 20.34 5.17 1.66
N TYR A 645 19.52 5.38 2.68
CA TYR A 645 18.82 6.65 2.90
C TYR A 645 19.80 7.82 3.09
N ARG A 646 20.84 7.64 3.91
CA ARG A 646 21.94 8.62 4.06
C ARG A 646 22.62 8.92 2.73
N GLY A 647 22.81 7.91 1.89
CA GLY A 647 23.29 8.08 0.52
C GLY A 647 22.40 9.02 -0.30
N LEU A 648 21.08 8.80 -0.30
CA LEU A 648 20.13 9.67 -0.97
C LEU A 648 20.21 11.12 -0.46
N LEU A 649 20.20 11.33 0.86
CA LEU A 649 20.34 12.66 1.44
C LEU A 649 21.60 13.40 0.92
N ARG A 650 22.72 12.68 0.74
CA ARG A 650 23.97 13.28 0.26
C ARG A 650 24.02 13.57 -1.24
N THR A 651 23.15 12.98 -2.05
CA THR A 651 23.19 13.16 -3.51
C THR A 651 22.18 14.16 -4.06
N HIS A 652 21.11 14.48 -3.32
CA HIS A 652 20.04 15.37 -3.79
C HIS A 652 20.33 16.83 -3.44
N GLN A 653 19.85 17.79 -4.23
CA GLN A 653 20.11 19.22 -3.98
C GLN A 653 18.88 19.97 -3.49
N LEU A 654 17.67 19.42 -3.68
CA LEU A 654 16.41 20.04 -3.31
C LEU A 654 15.52 19.05 -2.57
N GLY A 655 14.80 19.53 -1.56
CA GLY A 655 13.86 18.74 -0.78
C GLY A 655 12.41 19.24 -0.89
N LEU A 656 11.45 18.33 -0.89
CA LEU A 656 10.04 18.64 -0.62
C LEU A 656 9.51 17.62 0.39
N SER A 657 9.14 18.11 1.56
CA SER A 657 8.62 17.25 2.62
C SER A 657 7.52 17.97 3.39
N LEU A 658 6.29 17.78 2.95
CA LEU A 658 5.12 18.38 3.57
C LEU A 658 4.73 17.64 4.86
N MET A 659 4.23 18.39 5.85
CA MET A 659 3.86 17.84 7.14
C MET A 659 2.81 18.73 7.82
N HIS A 660 1.54 18.35 7.74
CA HIS A 660 0.42 19.12 8.28
C HIS A 660 0.06 18.70 9.70
N THR A 661 0.95 19.04 10.64
CA THR A 661 0.84 18.68 12.06
C THR A 661 1.80 19.57 12.86
N PRO A 662 1.63 19.75 14.19
CA PRO A 662 2.53 20.59 14.99
C PRO A 662 3.97 20.04 15.06
N HIS A 663 4.16 18.72 14.97
CA HIS A 663 5.49 18.13 14.88
C HIS A 663 6.20 18.55 13.56
N PRO A 664 7.50 18.89 13.59
CA PRO A 664 8.22 19.35 12.39
C PRO A 664 8.50 18.24 11.36
N SER A 665 8.38 16.97 11.76
CA SER A 665 8.88 15.78 11.06
C SER A 665 10.41 15.74 11.01
N LEU A 666 10.98 14.54 11.01
CA LEU A 666 12.43 14.35 10.92
C LEU A 666 12.93 14.57 9.49
N VAL A 667 12.14 14.18 8.48
CA VAL A 667 12.57 14.20 7.08
C VAL A 667 12.92 15.60 6.57
N PRO A 668 12.15 16.68 6.84
CA PRO A 668 12.58 18.03 6.49
C PRO A 668 13.89 18.44 7.19
N LEU A 669 14.06 18.07 8.46
CA LEU A 669 15.26 18.39 9.23
C LEU A 669 16.48 17.64 8.68
N GLU A 670 16.32 16.36 8.32
CA GLU A 670 17.35 15.53 7.70
C GLU A 670 17.75 16.05 6.31
N MET A 671 16.76 16.50 5.52
CA MET A 671 17.03 17.12 4.23
C MET A 671 17.84 18.42 4.40
N ALA A 672 17.42 19.29 5.33
CA ALA A 672 18.12 20.52 5.64
C ALA A 672 19.55 20.26 6.14
N ALA A 673 19.73 19.26 7.02
CA ALA A 673 21.03 18.85 7.56
C ALA A 673 21.98 18.29 6.49
N ALA A 674 21.43 17.74 5.41
CA ALA A 674 22.21 17.31 4.25
C ALA A 674 22.52 18.45 3.26
N GLY A 675 22.21 19.70 3.63
CA GLY A 675 22.44 20.88 2.82
C GLY A 675 21.41 21.12 1.72
N MET A 676 20.23 20.47 1.78
CA MET A 676 19.15 20.74 0.81
C MET A 676 18.25 21.87 1.32
N PRO A 677 18.02 22.93 0.53
CA PRO A 677 16.84 23.75 0.71
C PRO A 677 15.59 22.87 0.58
N VAL A 678 14.75 22.88 1.61
CA VAL A 678 13.60 21.99 1.72
C VAL A 678 12.33 22.77 1.96
N VAL A 679 11.32 22.50 1.12
CA VAL A 679 9.98 23.07 1.30
C VAL A 679 9.15 22.17 2.20
N THR A 680 8.57 22.76 3.23
CA THR A 680 7.63 22.10 4.15
C THR A 680 6.44 23.02 4.42
N THR A 681 5.45 22.54 5.17
CA THR A 681 4.25 23.33 5.50
C THR A 681 4.29 23.89 6.91
N THR A 682 3.66 25.05 7.10
CA THR A 682 3.31 25.60 8.41
C THR A 682 2.12 24.87 9.03
N TYR A 683 2.04 24.89 10.36
CA TYR A 683 0.91 24.37 11.13
C TYR A 683 0.96 24.91 12.56
N ALA A 684 -0.01 25.71 12.99
CA ALA A 684 -0.06 26.28 14.34
C ALA A 684 1.31 26.86 14.79
N THR A 685 1.98 26.24 15.77
CA THR A 685 3.28 26.66 16.30
C THR A 685 4.43 26.54 15.30
N LYS A 686 4.27 25.76 14.23
CA LYS A 686 5.21 25.67 13.12
C LYS A 686 5.06 26.87 12.17
N THR A 687 5.56 28.01 12.60
CA THR A 687 5.57 29.24 11.81
C THR A 687 6.81 29.32 10.90
N PRO A 688 6.79 30.14 9.83
CA PRO A 688 7.96 30.32 8.97
C PRO A 688 9.21 30.75 9.75
N ALA A 689 9.06 31.69 10.68
CA ALA A 689 10.17 32.19 11.50
C ALA A 689 10.75 31.10 12.42
N ARG A 690 9.91 30.28 13.06
CA ARG A 690 10.37 29.20 13.94
C ARG A 690 11.08 28.09 13.16
N MET A 691 10.59 27.76 11.97
CA MET A 691 11.24 26.75 11.12
C MET A 691 12.56 27.25 10.53
N ALA A 692 12.61 28.51 10.08
CA ALA A 692 13.86 29.13 9.61
C ALA A 692 14.89 29.26 10.74
N ALA A 693 14.44 29.41 12.00
CA ALA A 693 15.33 29.36 13.15
C ALA A 693 15.96 27.96 13.32
N LEU A 694 15.23 26.86 13.09
CA LEU A 694 15.85 25.53 13.13
C LEU A 694 16.93 25.37 12.06
N SER A 695 16.68 25.87 10.85
CA SER A 695 17.69 26.03 9.80
C SER A 695 17.19 26.96 8.70
N PRO A 696 18.04 27.85 8.15
CA PRO A 696 17.69 28.69 7.00
C PRO A 696 17.49 27.89 5.70
N ASN A 697 17.85 26.60 5.66
CA ASN A 697 17.51 25.71 4.55
C ASN A 697 16.03 25.28 4.58
N ILE A 698 15.31 25.49 5.69
CA ILE A 698 13.90 25.09 5.80
C ILE A 698 13.00 26.24 5.39
N ILE A 699 12.22 26.00 4.33
CA ILE A 699 11.27 26.96 3.77
C ILE A 699 9.86 26.46 4.11
N ALA A 700 9.33 26.93 5.24
CA ALA A 700 7.99 26.59 5.69
C ALA A 700 6.95 27.56 5.11
N VAL A 701 5.96 27.02 4.40
CA VAL A 701 4.94 27.78 3.67
C VAL A 701 3.53 27.34 4.06
N ALA A 702 2.51 28.14 3.73
CA ALA A 702 1.13 27.72 3.91
C ALA A 702 0.83 26.42 3.13
N PRO A 703 -0.10 25.56 3.60
CA PRO A 703 -0.45 24.30 2.95
C PRO A 703 -1.36 24.51 1.73
N SER A 704 -0.88 25.23 0.73
CA SER A 704 -1.57 25.44 -0.56
C SER A 704 -0.63 25.20 -1.73
N VAL A 705 -1.17 24.93 -2.91
CA VAL A 705 -0.38 24.71 -4.13
C VAL A 705 0.45 25.95 -4.46
N GLU A 706 -0.16 27.13 -4.40
CA GLU A 706 0.47 28.41 -4.71
C GLU A 706 1.65 28.68 -3.76
N ALA A 707 1.44 28.47 -2.46
CA ALA A 707 2.44 28.70 -1.43
C ALA A 707 3.60 27.69 -1.55
N VAL A 708 3.31 26.42 -1.84
CA VAL A 708 4.35 25.39 -2.07
C VAL A 708 5.14 25.69 -3.34
N VAL A 709 4.50 26.12 -4.42
CA VAL A 709 5.21 26.53 -5.66
C VAL A 709 6.09 27.75 -5.40
N ALA A 710 5.61 28.74 -4.65
CA ALA A 710 6.42 29.90 -4.25
C ALA A 710 7.62 29.47 -3.38
N GLY A 711 7.40 28.57 -2.41
CA GLY A 711 8.46 27.98 -1.60
C GLY A 711 9.49 27.23 -2.44
N LEU A 712 9.06 26.47 -3.45
CA LEU A 712 9.95 25.76 -4.37
C LEU A 712 10.82 26.73 -5.19
N ARG A 713 10.28 27.88 -5.58
CA ARG A 713 11.06 28.94 -6.24
C ARG A 713 12.18 29.44 -5.33
N THR A 714 11.85 29.80 -4.08
CA THR A 714 12.84 30.21 -3.08
C THR A 714 13.88 29.11 -2.82
N ALA A 715 13.45 27.85 -2.79
CA ALA A 715 14.33 26.71 -2.57
C ALA A 715 15.31 26.51 -3.74
N VAL A 716 14.85 26.65 -4.98
CA VAL A 716 15.69 26.60 -6.19
C VAL A 716 16.69 27.76 -6.23
N GLU A 717 16.26 28.97 -5.88
CA GLU A 717 17.15 30.14 -5.80
C GLU A 717 18.24 29.94 -4.74
N ARG A 718 17.87 29.43 -3.55
CA ARG A 718 18.84 29.12 -2.49
C ARG A 718 19.81 28.01 -2.90
N ALA A 719 19.31 26.97 -3.59
CA ALA A 719 20.12 25.84 -4.04
C ALA A 719 21.21 26.26 -5.04
N ALA A 720 21.11 27.45 -5.65
CA ALA A 720 22.14 28.02 -6.49
C ALA A 720 23.36 28.58 -5.72
N SER A 721 23.29 28.70 -4.39
CA SER A 721 24.43 29.06 -3.52
C SER A 721 24.80 27.90 -2.60
N PRO A 722 25.82 27.10 -2.96
CA PRO A 722 26.37 26.04 -2.13
C PRO A 722 26.84 26.53 -0.74
N GLU A 723 27.29 27.78 -0.62
CA GLU A 723 27.74 28.38 0.64
C GLU A 723 26.59 28.54 1.62
N LEU A 724 25.48 29.15 1.18
CA LEU A 724 24.28 29.31 1.99
C LEU A 724 23.68 27.94 2.35
N CYS A 725 23.71 26.99 1.43
CA CYS A 725 23.22 25.64 1.68
C CYS A 725 24.06 24.89 2.72
N ALA A 726 25.39 25.04 2.68
CA ALA A 726 26.30 24.45 3.66
C ALA A 726 26.16 25.10 5.04
N GLU A 727 25.99 26.42 5.11
CA GLU A 727 25.70 27.12 6.37
C GLU A 727 24.39 26.60 7.00
N GLY A 728 23.34 26.46 6.18
CA GLY A 728 22.07 25.92 6.65
C GLY A 728 22.07 24.43 6.98
N ALA A 729 23.14 23.70 6.69
CA ALA A 729 23.28 22.29 7.06
C ALA A 729 23.47 22.10 8.57
N ASP A 730 23.87 23.16 9.30
CA ASP A 730 23.94 23.12 10.76
C ASP A 730 22.56 23.30 11.40
N VAL A 731 21.72 22.26 11.26
CA VAL A 731 20.36 22.26 11.83
C VAL A 731 20.45 22.21 13.35
N ARG A 732 19.71 23.11 14.03
CA ARG A 732 19.56 23.15 15.49
C ARG A 732 18.65 22.03 15.98
N TRP A 733 19.14 20.79 15.90
CA TRP A 733 18.43 19.58 16.26
C TRP A 733 19.42 18.47 16.63
N SER A 734 19.00 17.51 17.46
CA SER A 734 19.88 16.41 17.90
C SER A 734 20.26 15.48 16.74
N ARG A 735 21.52 15.05 16.68
CA ARG A 735 22.03 14.12 15.64
C ARG A 735 22.31 12.71 16.17
N SER A 736 22.17 12.50 17.47
CA SER A 736 22.36 11.19 18.08
C SER A 736 21.44 10.96 19.26
N TRP A 737 20.96 9.72 19.43
CA TRP A 737 20.10 9.35 20.57
C TRP A 737 20.80 9.52 21.93
N ARG A 738 22.13 9.57 21.95
CA ARG A 738 22.91 9.88 23.16
C ARG A 738 22.80 11.35 23.56
N GLU A 739 22.75 12.26 22.60
CA GLU A 739 22.46 13.68 22.83
C GLU A 739 20.98 13.87 23.21
N THR A 740 20.06 13.22 22.48
CA THR A 740 18.62 13.30 22.78
C THR A 740 18.29 12.88 24.20
N PHE A 741 18.86 11.76 24.65
CA PHE A 741 18.65 11.22 26.00
C PHE A 741 19.95 11.27 26.78
N ASP A 742 20.44 12.48 27.01
CA ASP A 742 21.60 12.73 27.87
C ASP A 742 21.27 12.53 29.36
N ASN A 743 22.28 12.59 30.23
CA ASN A 743 22.09 12.39 31.67
C ASN A 743 21.09 13.40 32.29
N PRO A 744 21.14 14.71 31.96
CA PRO A 744 20.12 15.67 32.38
C PRO A 744 18.69 15.29 31.98
N THR A 745 18.47 14.84 30.75
CA THR A 745 17.15 14.43 30.24
C THR A 745 16.64 13.21 31.00
N ILE A 746 17.48 12.21 31.24
CA ILE A 746 17.11 11.03 32.05
C ILE A 746 16.80 11.43 33.50
N ALA A 747 17.58 12.32 34.11
CA ALA A 747 17.29 12.82 35.45
C ALA A 747 15.97 13.61 35.51
N ALA A 748 15.62 14.36 34.46
CA ALA A 748 14.32 15.04 34.36
C ALA A 748 13.16 14.05 34.22
N LEU A 749 13.36 12.99 33.43
CA LEU A 749 12.40 11.91 33.28
C LEU A 749 12.14 11.18 34.61
N ASP A 750 13.17 10.93 35.41
CA ASP A 750 13.04 10.33 36.74
C ASP A 750 12.21 11.21 37.69
N ARG A 751 12.38 12.54 37.62
CA ARG A 751 11.54 13.47 38.38
C ARG A 751 10.09 13.40 37.94
N LEU A 752 9.82 13.31 36.64
CA LEU A 752 8.44 13.15 36.13
C LEU A 752 7.83 11.80 36.54
N LEU A 753 8.60 10.71 36.52
CA LEU A 753 8.14 9.40 36.98
C LEU A 753 7.78 9.41 38.47
N ALA A 754 8.53 10.15 39.31
CA ALA A 754 8.18 10.33 40.73
C ALA A 754 6.84 11.06 40.91
N ARG A 755 6.52 12.02 40.03
CA ARG A 755 5.22 12.72 40.03
C ARG A 755 4.02 11.83 39.68
N CYS A 756 4.26 10.60 39.21
CA CYS A 756 3.18 9.62 39.01
C CYS A 756 2.56 9.15 40.34
N ASP A 757 3.31 9.24 41.43
CA ASP A 757 2.89 8.81 42.77
C ASP A 757 2.23 9.95 43.59
N GLU A 758 2.35 11.20 43.14
CA GLU A 758 1.74 12.39 43.76
C GLU A 758 0.21 12.37 43.57
N ARG A 759 -0.55 12.45 44.66
CA ARG A 759 -2.02 12.40 44.62
C ARG A 759 -2.66 13.72 44.21
#